data_AF-A0A813YRY7-F1
#
_entry.id   AF-A0A813YRY7-F1
#
_cell.length_a   1.000
_cell.length_b   1.000
_cell.length_c   1.000
_cell.angle_alpha   90.00
_cell.angle_beta   90.00
_cell.angle_gamma   90.00
#
_symmetry.space_group_name_H-M   'P 1'
#
loop_
_entity.id
_entity.type
_entity.pdbx_description
1 polymer ?
#
loop_
_entity_poly.entity_id
_entity_poly.type
_entity_poly.pdbx_seq_one_letter_code
_entity_poly.pdbx_strand_id
1 'polypeptide(L)'
;MSVNKNRSTLVNLNQLVLNIPIRRKLTEQDNRDKFEWDQWQSTTKAINNVEVPAKEKHIRNLIIGTFRLDGSRLFWSMVIRLQIDSHPITCWKFCYVIHRLLKDGHRHVIHDCIILTPYFDQLCKYWSGVQHGYGLLSYRYCHLLVSKLKFHVRNPKFTGNLTIDENNDVRRLLNDNYSLYSQLCLELLEYMEEILNLVQVIFSSLDQSRTNSMTATGQCRLNPLIACVQDSSLLYDYIVKVLFKLHEGLAGDTLQSHRVKLSDHFRRLKRFYSQTSTLQYFRNLIKVPILPENPPNFNIKDDMKNYTSPVPIVTTSTTDDILIDTSDDNKVALKSTVSEDSMFNRSKEISDLEQRVMQYDAMLKQNRSETDDLHRTIAAKDAELLAEKNHRSQLEEQLRQQLDNRQRIDEIQAMDKNSNEKFNKLLETYNKLREEHVVVLRREGENKKQLTDLNQQHEQLKDEYKKKEEEFNQNYEKLNNEIVQLRQTNNELQDRIQILTTERNDYQSMTISAKERLQQIENAKQNVEERFKQLESDKTRLNQDKSTFEQKLNQTEGARQDLFYKNREHEENLIDLIHDKEILELKIIDLEETIREWAQRYLDTTDKQKLIQANHEKLVNNLKRQYKHTILTYCINQMHDGIERTKNLELFNGKHSSDYLQTKIQLANGSVKKMLDLWKKQNDSDETMTLSFLNECIALSNSMVEIVLHGKVIANSTSDLHFGNACRDVTLSCIDLYNTYQTPSAGNEIEKQSKELIERLNSLIEKRKKGAST
;
A
#
# COMPACT_ATOMS: atom_id res chain seq x y z
N MET A 1 -20.01 -12.62 17.69
CA MET A 1 -19.60 -13.99 17.27
C MET A 1 -18.16 -14.09 16.75
N SER A 2 -17.50 -13.00 16.33
CA SER A 2 -16.23 -13.06 15.57
C SER A 2 -14.97 -13.62 16.27
N VAL A 3 -15.01 -13.88 17.59
CA VAL A 3 -13.82 -14.31 18.37
C VAL A 3 -13.42 -15.78 18.11
N ASN A 4 -14.37 -16.64 17.73
CA ASN A 4 -14.13 -18.10 17.68
C ASN A 4 -13.25 -18.59 16.51
N LYS A 5 -12.86 -17.76 15.54
CA LYS A 5 -12.06 -18.21 14.37
C LYS A 5 -10.54 -18.30 14.60
N ASN A 6 -9.99 -17.75 15.69
CA ASN A 6 -8.54 -17.65 15.89
C ASN A 6 -7.92 -18.72 16.83
N ARG A 7 -8.65 -19.76 17.20
CA ARG A 7 -8.21 -20.74 18.24
C ARG A 7 -7.14 -21.75 17.80
N SER A 8 -6.80 -21.84 16.51
CA SER A 8 -5.92 -22.91 15.97
C SER A 8 -4.44 -22.55 15.81
N THR A 9 -4.02 -21.32 16.16
CA THR A 9 -2.70 -20.78 15.75
C THR A 9 -1.86 -20.17 16.88
N LEU A 10 -2.13 -20.50 18.16
CA LEU A 10 -1.16 -20.27 19.24
C LEU A 10 -0.03 -21.32 19.14
N VAL A 11 1.23 -20.87 19.16
CA VAL A 11 2.41 -21.73 19.34
C VAL A 11 2.21 -22.51 20.63
N ASN A 12 2.56 -23.80 20.59
CA ASN A 12 2.40 -24.70 21.72
C ASN A 12 3.27 -24.23 22.90
N LEU A 13 2.67 -23.50 23.85
CA LEU A 13 3.35 -22.93 25.01
C LEU A 13 4.10 -24.00 25.80
N ASN A 14 3.61 -25.24 25.83
CA ASN A 14 4.31 -26.38 26.43
C ASN A 14 5.72 -26.57 25.83
N GLN A 15 5.87 -26.49 24.50
CA GLN A 15 7.17 -26.67 23.84
C GLN A 15 8.14 -25.54 24.19
N LEU A 16 7.68 -24.28 24.21
CA LEU A 16 8.54 -23.16 24.61
C LEU A 16 8.96 -23.24 26.08
N VAL A 17 8.06 -23.66 26.97
CA VAL A 17 8.34 -23.80 28.42
C VAL A 17 9.24 -25.00 28.72
N LEU A 18 9.20 -26.07 27.90
CA LEU A 18 10.18 -27.16 27.98
C LEU A 18 11.60 -26.69 27.68
N ASN A 19 11.78 -25.69 26.80
CA ASN A 19 13.07 -25.12 26.42
C ASN A 19 13.69 -24.18 27.49
N ILE A 20 12.89 -23.67 28.44
CA ILE A 20 13.40 -22.87 29.58
C ILE A 20 14.18 -23.80 30.51
N PRO A 21 15.48 -23.60 30.78
CA PRO A 21 16.28 -24.59 31.53
C PRO A 21 15.86 -24.72 33.01
N ILE A 22 15.91 -25.95 33.53
CA ILE A 22 15.82 -26.21 34.99
C ILE A 22 17.18 -25.86 35.58
N ARG A 23 17.28 -24.75 36.32
CA ARG A 23 18.55 -24.30 36.94
C ARG A 23 18.73 -24.85 38.34
N ARG A 24 17.67 -24.84 39.16
CA ARG A 24 17.61 -25.46 40.49
C ARG A 24 16.42 -26.40 40.60
N LYS A 25 16.63 -27.52 41.30
CA LYS A 25 15.58 -28.46 41.71
C LYS A 25 15.28 -28.26 43.20
N LEU A 26 14.03 -28.46 43.58
CA LEU A 26 13.62 -28.51 45.00
C LEU A 26 13.89 -29.92 45.54
N THR A 27 14.34 -29.99 46.79
CA THR A 27 14.51 -31.23 47.55
C THR A 27 13.24 -31.59 48.32
N GLU A 28 13.17 -32.76 48.95
CA GLU A 28 12.09 -33.05 49.91
C GLU A 28 12.17 -32.12 51.12
N GLN A 29 13.39 -31.81 51.58
CA GLN A 29 13.68 -30.88 52.67
C GLN A 29 13.26 -29.43 52.36
N ASP A 30 13.06 -29.07 51.09
CA ASP A 30 12.46 -27.79 50.67
C ASP A 30 10.93 -27.72 50.92
N ASN A 31 10.28 -28.81 51.35
CA ASN A 31 8.81 -28.99 51.31
C ASN A 31 8.26 -28.72 49.90
N ARG A 32 8.86 -29.39 48.90
CA ARG A 32 8.61 -29.18 47.46
C ARG A 32 7.13 -29.03 47.10
N ASP A 33 6.30 -30.02 47.43
CA ASP A 33 4.91 -30.07 46.96
C ASP A 33 4.05 -28.96 47.57
N LYS A 34 4.29 -28.61 48.84
CA LYS A 34 3.67 -27.45 49.50
C LYS A 34 4.03 -26.15 48.78
N PHE A 35 5.30 -25.97 48.43
CA PHE A 35 5.74 -24.79 47.70
C PHE A 35 5.19 -24.73 46.27
N GLU A 36 5.17 -25.84 45.52
CA GLU A 36 4.53 -25.88 44.19
C GLU A 36 3.02 -25.58 44.29
N TRP A 37 2.35 -26.03 45.35
CA TRP A 37 0.96 -25.68 45.63
C TRP A 37 0.77 -24.20 46.01
N ASP A 38 1.60 -23.62 46.87
CA ASP A 38 1.56 -22.20 47.26
C ASP A 38 1.81 -21.26 46.05
N GLN A 39 2.70 -21.67 45.14
CA GLN A 39 2.93 -20.99 43.86
C GLN A 39 1.72 -21.13 42.92
N TRP A 40 1.09 -22.29 42.82
CA TRP A 40 -0.14 -22.49 42.04
C TRP A 40 -1.32 -21.66 42.58
N GLN A 41 -1.49 -21.63 43.90
CA GLN A 41 -2.47 -20.79 44.59
C GLN A 41 -2.21 -19.31 44.35
N SER A 42 -0.95 -18.88 44.35
CA SER A 42 -0.59 -17.48 44.07
C SER A 42 -0.80 -17.13 42.59
N THR A 43 -0.50 -18.04 41.66
CA THR A 43 -0.73 -17.86 40.22
C THR A 43 -2.21 -17.70 39.91
N THR A 44 -3.06 -18.62 40.39
CA THR A 44 -4.52 -18.59 40.19
C THR A 44 -5.21 -17.41 40.89
N LYS A 45 -4.72 -16.96 42.05
CA LYS A 45 -5.27 -15.80 42.77
C LYS A 45 -4.81 -14.44 42.20
N ALA A 46 -3.68 -14.40 41.50
CA ALA A 46 -3.23 -13.22 40.75
C ALA A 46 -3.84 -13.15 39.34
N ILE A 47 -3.91 -14.28 38.61
CA ILE A 47 -4.31 -14.37 37.21
C ILE A 47 -5.67 -15.09 37.11
N ASN A 48 -6.74 -14.30 37.06
CA ASN A 48 -8.13 -14.76 36.98
C ASN A 48 -9.02 -13.72 36.29
N ASN A 49 -10.25 -14.12 35.97
CA ASN A 49 -11.24 -13.34 35.21
C ASN A 49 -12.00 -12.27 36.03
N VAL A 50 -11.91 -12.27 37.36
CA VAL A 50 -12.64 -11.35 38.25
C VAL A 50 -12.11 -9.92 38.11
N GLU A 51 -12.96 -8.91 37.91
CA GLU A 51 -12.52 -7.52 37.65
C GLU A 51 -12.08 -6.76 38.93
N VAL A 52 -10.99 -7.23 39.55
CA VAL A 52 -10.35 -6.64 40.73
C VAL A 52 -8.83 -6.64 40.57
N PRO A 53 -8.07 -5.72 41.20
CA PRO A 53 -6.61 -5.72 41.15
C PRO A 53 -6.00 -7.06 41.56
N ALA A 54 -4.93 -7.47 40.88
CA ALA A 54 -4.10 -8.59 41.32
C ALA A 54 -3.42 -8.20 42.64
N LYS A 55 -3.68 -8.95 43.72
CA LYS A 55 -3.22 -8.59 45.07
C LYS A 55 -1.71 -8.78 45.22
N GLU A 56 -1.01 -7.74 45.67
CA GLU A 56 0.46 -7.68 45.72
C GLU A 56 1.08 -8.89 46.46
N LYS A 57 0.46 -9.40 47.53
CA LYS A 57 0.96 -10.58 48.26
C LYS A 57 1.12 -11.83 47.38
N HIS A 58 0.26 -12.02 46.38
CA HIS A 58 0.41 -13.13 45.44
C HIS A 58 1.51 -12.86 44.40
N ILE A 59 1.65 -11.62 43.94
CA ILE A 59 2.72 -11.23 43.00
C ILE A 59 4.09 -11.35 43.68
N ARG A 60 4.23 -10.84 44.91
CA ARG A 60 5.42 -11.01 45.76
C ARG A 60 5.78 -12.49 45.96
N ASN A 61 4.80 -13.35 46.22
CA ASN A 61 5.05 -14.80 46.33
C ASN A 61 5.58 -15.41 45.03
N LEU A 62 5.09 -15.00 43.86
CA LEU A 62 5.60 -15.45 42.56
C LEU A 62 7.01 -14.91 42.28
N ILE A 63 7.28 -13.64 42.60
CA ILE A 63 8.61 -13.02 42.52
C ILE A 63 9.62 -13.82 43.36
N ILE A 64 9.33 -14.04 44.65
CA ILE A 64 10.14 -14.86 45.57
C ILE A 64 10.31 -16.28 45.00
N GLY A 65 9.27 -16.84 44.37
CA GLY A 65 9.33 -18.13 43.71
C GLY A 65 10.39 -18.21 42.61
N THR A 66 10.60 -17.12 41.85
CA THR A 66 11.67 -17.09 40.83
C THR A 66 13.07 -17.05 41.41
N PHE A 67 13.28 -16.42 42.57
CA PHE A 67 14.57 -16.46 43.27
C PHE A 67 14.84 -17.83 43.89
N ARG A 68 13.83 -18.53 44.44
CA ARG A 68 14.02 -19.88 45.02
C ARG A 68 14.45 -20.93 43.98
N LEU A 69 14.13 -20.71 42.70
CA LEU A 69 14.38 -21.63 41.58
C LEU A 69 15.39 -21.12 40.54
N ASP A 70 16.01 -19.97 40.80
CA ASP A 70 16.92 -19.27 39.90
C ASP A 70 16.31 -18.98 38.51
N GLY A 71 14.98 -18.88 38.38
CA GLY A 71 14.27 -18.69 37.12
C GLY A 71 12.75 -18.89 37.21
N SER A 72 12.06 -18.78 36.08
CA SER A 72 10.59 -18.71 35.98
C SER A 72 9.88 -20.00 35.52
N ARG A 73 10.61 -21.08 35.20
CA ARG A 73 10.05 -22.31 34.58
C ARG A 73 8.84 -22.88 35.35
N LEU A 74 8.85 -22.85 36.69
CA LEU A 74 7.71 -23.35 37.49
C LEU A 74 6.44 -22.51 37.27
N PHE A 75 6.54 -21.18 37.36
CA PHE A 75 5.43 -20.26 37.08
C PHE A 75 4.88 -20.48 35.66
N TRP A 76 5.75 -20.65 34.66
CA TRP A 76 5.30 -20.93 33.30
C TRP A 76 4.60 -22.30 33.13
N SER A 77 5.02 -23.33 33.87
CA SER A 77 4.32 -24.63 33.94
C SER A 77 2.93 -24.54 34.59
N MET A 78 2.65 -23.45 35.32
CA MET A 78 1.34 -23.12 35.89
C MET A 78 0.52 -22.28 34.93
N VAL A 79 1.12 -21.27 34.29
CA VAL A 79 0.46 -20.44 33.25
C VAL A 79 -0.12 -21.29 32.12
N ILE A 80 0.57 -22.36 31.71
CA ILE A 80 0.07 -23.36 30.73
C ILE A 80 -1.34 -23.90 31.07
N ARG A 81 -1.68 -23.99 32.36
CA ARG A 81 -2.96 -24.52 32.84
C ARG A 81 -4.05 -23.44 32.91
N LEU A 82 -3.69 -22.18 32.69
CA LEU A 82 -4.59 -21.04 32.65
C LEU A 82 -4.86 -20.69 31.19
N GLN A 83 -6.14 -20.64 30.80
CA GLN A 83 -6.54 -20.26 29.45
C GLN A 83 -6.45 -18.73 29.28
N ILE A 84 -5.23 -18.19 29.19
CA ILE A 84 -4.94 -16.74 29.15
C ILE A 84 -5.67 -16.04 28.00
N ASP A 85 -5.77 -16.72 26.86
CA ASP A 85 -6.47 -16.30 25.62
C ASP A 85 -8.00 -16.34 25.72
N SER A 86 -8.56 -17.12 26.65
CA SER A 86 -10.01 -17.31 26.75
C SER A 86 -10.77 -16.07 27.23
N HIS A 87 -10.12 -15.20 28.02
CA HIS A 87 -10.80 -14.11 28.70
C HIS A 87 -9.89 -12.88 28.87
N PRO A 88 -10.31 -11.67 28.45
CA PRO A 88 -9.39 -10.55 28.31
C PRO A 88 -8.93 -9.96 29.66
N ILE A 89 -9.72 -10.08 30.74
CA ILE A 89 -9.24 -9.73 32.10
C ILE A 89 -8.13 -10.68 32.56
N THR A 90 -8.20 -11.96 32.17
CA THR A 90 -7.18 -12.95 32.52
C THR A 90 -5.86 -12.63 31.79
N CYS A 91 -5.92 -12.30 30.50
CA CYS A 91 -4.77 -11.81 29.76
C CYS A 91 -4.20 -10.50 30.34
N TRP A 92 -5.06 -9.55 30.71
CA TRP A 92 -4.66 -8.28 31.31
C TRP A 92 -3.86 -8.47 32.62
N LYS A 93 -4.37 -9.30 33.53
CA LYS A 93 -3.68 -9.61 34.79
C LYS A 93 -2.41 -10.43 34.55
N PHE A 94 -2.42 -11.37 33.60
CA PHE A 94 -1.23 -12.09 33.19
C PHE A 94 -0.13 -11.12 32.73
N CYS A 95 -0.44 -10.18 31.83
CA CYS A 95 0.55 -9.20 31.36
C CYS A 95 1.11 -8.34 32.51
N TYR A 96 0.29 -7.95 33.49
CA TYR A 96 0.77 -7.26 34.70
C TYR A 96 1.70 -8.12 35.56
N VAL A 97 1.35 -9.39 35.80
CA VAL A 97 2.20 -10.33 36.55
C VAL A 97 3.51 -10.58 35.81
N ILE A 98 3.50 -10.74 34.48
CA ILE A 98 4.72 -10.82 33.67
C ILE A 98 5.55 -9.54 33.80
N HIS A 99 4.95 -8.35 33.74
CA HIS A 99 5.70 -7.10 33.86
C HIS A 99 6.41 -7.00 35.22
N ARG A 100 5.73 -7.36 36.32
CA ARG A 100 6.34 -7.39 37.66
C ARG A 100 7.38 -8.50 37.82
N LEU A 101 7.19 -9.67 37.22
CA LEU A 101 8.20 -10.74 37.21
C LEU A 101 9.44 -10.38 36.37
N LEU A 102 9.27 -9.67 35.25
CA LEU A 102 10.38 -9.14 34.45
C LEU A 102 11.11 -7.99 35.14
N LYS A 103 10.42 -7.21 35.98
CA LYS A 103 11.00 -6.08 36.70
C LYS A 103 11.73 -6.52 37.98
N ASP A 104 11.03 -7.26 38.83
CA ASP A 104 11.42 -7.51 40.23
C ASP A 104 11.88 -8.96 40.48
N GLY A 105 11.74 -9.85 39.49
CA GLY A 105 12.11 -11.26 39.60
C GLY A 105 13.60 -11.54 39.44
N HIS A 106 13.98 -12.81 39.57
CA HIS A 106 15.38 -13.23 39.40
C HIS A 106 15.91 -12.88 38.00
N ARG A 107 17.21 -12.53 37.87
CA ARG A 107 17.82 -12.07 36.60
C ARG A 107 17.54 -12.99 35.40
N HIS A 108 17.42 -14.30 35.62
CA HIS A 108 17.17 -15.26 34.55
C HIS A 108 15.72 -15.23 34.01
N VAL A 109 14.77 -14.61 34.70
CA VAL A 109 13.37 -14.47 34.24
C VAL A 109 13.31 -13.74 32.90
N ILE A 110 14.20 -12.78 32.65
CA ILE A 110 14.31 -12.10 31.35
C ILE A 110 14.69 -13.10 30.25
N HIS A 111 15.76 -13.88 30.45
CA HIS A 111 16.23 -14.89 29.49
C HIS A 111 15.17 -15.98 29.24
N ASP A 112 14.46 -16.40 30.29
CA ASP A 112 13.36 -17.37 30.17
C ASP A 112 12.19 -16.82 29.34
N CYS A 113 11.83 -15.54 29.55
CA CYS A 113 10.77 -14.87 28.82
C CYS A 113 11.17 -14.50 27.38
N ILE A 114 12.46 -14.30 27.08
CA ILE A 114 12.96 -14.11 25.70
C ILE A 114 12.64 -15.33 24.83
N ILE A 115 12.79 -16.55 25.37
CA ILE A 115 12.38 -17.81 24.70
C ILE A 115 10.88 -17.81 24.37
N LEU A 116 10.08 -17.09 25.17
CA LEU A 116 8.62 -17.00 25.04
C LEU A 116 8.13 -15.83 24.18
N THR A 117 9.01 -14.99 23.63
CA THR A 117 8.65 -13.88 22.72
C THR A 117 7.65 -14.29 21.62
N PRO A 118 7.78 -15.46 20.94
CA PRO A 118 6.82 -15.88 19.92
C PRO A 118 5.39 -16.06 20.42
N TYR A 119 5.20 -16.46 21.69
CA TYR A 119 3.88 -16.58 22.32
C TYR A 119 3.27 -15.20 22.62
N PHE A 120 4.08 -14.24 23.10
CA PHE A 120 3.63 -12.86 23.29
C PHE A 120 3.25 -12.19 21.96
N ASP A 121 4.06 -12.34 20.91
CA ASP A 121 3.75 -11.83 19.55
C ASP A 121 2.44 -12.44 18.99
N GLN A 122 2.00 -13.61 19.46
CA GLN A 122 0.73 -14.21 19.09
C GLN A 122 -0.44 -13.77 19.98
N LEU A 123 -0.23 -13.54 21.27
CA LEU A 123 -1.23 -12.85 22.11
C LEU A 123 -1.52 -11.44 21.56
N CYS A 124 -0.51 -10.71 21.06
CA CYS A 124 -0.71 -9.49 20.29
C CYS A 124 -1.65 -9.73 19.09
N LYS A 125 -1.32 -10.68 18.21
CA LYS A 125 -2.12 -10.98 17.00
C LYS A 125 -3.56 -11.39 17.34
N TYR A 126 -3.76 -12.21 18.38
CA TYR A 126 -5.07 -12.67 18.82
C TYR A 126 -5.95 -11.50 19.32
N TRP A 127 -5.42 -10.60 20.16
CA TRP A 127 -6.18 -9.46 20.69
C TRP A 127 -6.29 -8.26 19.74
N SER A 128 -5.47 -8.19 18.68
CA SER A 128 -5.42 -7.07 17.72
C SER A 128 -6.76 -6.69 17.08
N GLY A 129 -7.69 -7.65 16.93
CA GLY A 129 -9.02 -7.41 16.39
C GLY A 129 -10.01 -6.77 17.39
N VAL A 130 -9.68 -6.70 18.69
CA VAL A 130 -10.61 -6.27 19.75
C VAL A 130 -10.37 -4.81 20.12
N GLN A 131 -11.14 -3.91 19.50
CA GLN A 131 -10.92 -2.46 19.57
C GLN A 131 -11.34 -1.78 20.89
N HIS A 132 -11.96 -2.49 21.84
CA HIS A 132 -12.51 -1.91 23.07
C HIS A 132 -12.25 -2.76 24.32
N GLY A 133 -12.30 -2.13 25.49
CA GLY A 133 -12.18 -2.78 26.79
C GLY A 133 -10.85 -3.54 26.98
N TYR A 134 -10.88 -4.62 27.76
CA TYR A 134 -9.68 -5.38 28.11
C TYR A 134 -8.97 -6.07 26.94
N GLY A 135 -9.61 -6.23 25.79
CA GLY A 135 -8.95 -6.74 24.59
C GLY A 135 -7.90 -5.77 24.07
N LEU A 136 -8.29 -4.51 23.84
CA LEU A 136 -7.37 -3.45 23.39
C LEU A 136 -6.29 -3.16 24.44
N LEU A 137 -6.65 -3.18 25.72
CA LEU A 137 -5.70 -3.05 26.83
C LEU A 137 -4.66 -4.20 26.81
N SER A 138 -5.11 -5.45 26.71
CA SER A 138 -4.22 -6.62 26.65
C SER A 138 -3.33 -6.61 25.41
N TYR A 139 -3.87 -6.20 24.25
CA TYR A 139 -3.11 -6.03 23.00
C TYR A 139 -1.93 -5.07 23.18
N ARG A 140 -2.18 -3.85 23.70
CA ARG A 140 -1.13 -2.87 23.97
C ARG A 140 -0.14 -3.33 25.04
N TYR A 141 -0.59 -4.08 26.04
CA TYR A 141 0.32 -4.60 27.06
C TYR A 141 1.23 -5.71 26.51
N CYS A 142 0.71 -6.61 25.66
CA CYS A 142 1.55 -7.61 25.00
C CYS A 142 2.62 -6.94 24.12
N HIS A 143 2.27 -5.85 23.42
CA HIS A 143 3.23 -5.02 22.68
C HIS A 143 4.33 -4.44 23.58
N LEU A 144 3.98 -3.83 24.71
CA LEU A 144 4.96 -3.32 25.68
C LEU A 144 5.88 -4.42 26.21
N LEU A 145 5.36 -5.60 26.55
CA LEU A 145 6.16 -6.73 27.02
C LEU A 145 7.14 -7.24 25.96
N VAL A 146 6.69 -7.33 24.70
CA VAL A 146 7.54 -7.66 23.56
C VAL A 146 8.63 -6.60 23.34
N SER A 147 8.31 -5.32 23.52
CA SER A 147 9.27 -4.21 23.43
C SER A 147 10.34 -4.30 24.53
N LYS A 148 9.93 -4.49 25.80
CA LYS A 148 10.84 -4.73 26.94
C LYS A 148 11.79 -5.91 26.69
N LEU A 149 11.26 -7.05 26.20
CA LEU A 149 12.08 -8.22 25.88
C LEU A 149 13.08 -7.93 24.74
N LYS A 150 12.65 -7.26 23.67
CA LYS A 150 13.52 -6.86 22.54
C LYS A 150 14.61 -5.87 22.99
N PHE A 151 14.30 -4.94 23.90
CA PHE A 151 15.28 -4.05 24.52
C PHE A 151 16.36 -4.82 25.30
N HIS A 152 15.98 -5.78 26.17
CA HIS A 152 16.97 -6.56 26.94
C HIS A 152 17.79 -7.54 26.08
N VAL A 153 17.27 -8.02 24.94
CA VAL A 153 18.07 -8.80 23.96
C VAL A 153 19.21 -7.97 23.39
N ARG A 154 18.97 -6.70 23.08
CA ARG A 154 19.97 -5.79 22.50
C ARG A 154 20.88 -5.17 23.56
N ASN A 155 20.35 -4.92 24.76
CA ASN A 155 21.01 -4.21 25.86
C ASN A 155 21.14 -5.07 27.13
N PRO A 156 21.86 -6.21 27.11
CA PRO A 156 21.95 -7.14 28.24
C PRO A 156 22.68 -6.57 29.48
N LYS A 157 23.22 -5.35 29.41
CA LYS A 157 23.77 -4.62 30.57
C LYS A 157 22.69 -4.02 31.48
N PHE A 158 21.44 -3.92 31.03
CA PHE A 158 20.32 -3.42 31.84
C PHE A 158 19.60 -4.59 32.50
N THR A 159 19.48 -4.52 33.83
CA THR A 159 18.69 -5.45 34.64
C THR A 159 17.18 -5.29 34.37
N GLY A 160 16.37 -6.21 34.89
CA GLY A 160 14.92 -6.23 34.66
C GLY A 160 14.19 -4.99 35.17
N ASN A 161 14.65 -4.43 36.30
CA ASN A 161 14.19 -3.17 36.85
C ASN A 161 14.79 -1.92 36.16
N LEU A 162 15.52 -2.10 35.07
CA LEU A 162 16.25 -1.10 34.28
C LEU A 162 17.45 -0.47 35.00
N THR A 163 17.94 -1.05 36.10
CA THR A 163 19.20 -0.59 36.70
C THR A 163 20.41 -1.07 35.91
N ILE A 164 21.55 -0.43 36.20
CA ILE A 164 22.88 -0.75 35.71
C ILE A 164 23.75 -0.93 36.97
N ASP A 165 24.77 -1.80 36.94
CA ASP A 165 25.67 -1.99 38.08
C ASP A 165 26.26 -0.65 38.57
N GLU A 166 26.35 -0.46 39.89
CA GLU A 166 26.53 0.83 40.56
C GLU A 166 27.79 1.63 40.12
N ASN A 167 28.79 0.95 39.57
CA ASN A 167 30.03 1.56 39.06
C ASN A 167 29.91 2.14 37.63
N ASN A 168 28.78 1.94 36.94
CA ASN A 168 28.60 2.24 35.51
C ASN A 168 27.52 3.30 35.25
N ASP A 169 27.93 4.56 35.07
CA ASP A 169 27.10 5.60 34.46
C ASP A 169 26.69 5.18 33.03
N VAL A 170 25.41 5.37 32.67
CA VAL A 170 24.91 5.15 31.30
C VAL A 170 25.76 5.89 30.26
N ARG A 171 26.30 7.08 30.59
CA ARG A 171 27.16 7.90 29.71
C ARG A 171 28.57 7.33 29.50
N ARG A 172 28.92 6.24 30.21
CA ARG A 172 30.20 5.53 30.08
C ARG A 172 30.04 4.10 29.52
N LEU A 173 28.83 3.55 29.49
CA LEU A 173 28.55 2.15 29.14
C LEU A 173 29.08 1.69 27.76
N LEU A 174 29.26 2.60 26.81
CA LEU A 174 29.56 2.31 25.40
C LEU A 174 30.88 2.94 24.94
N ASN A 175 31.81 3.23 25.86
CA ASN A 175 33.18 3.69 25.56
C ASN A 175 33.26 4.84 24.54
N ASP A 176 32.45 5.89 24.75
CA ASP A 176 32.33 7.07 23.87
C ASP A 176 32.00 6.79 22.39
N ASN A 177 31.50 5.60 22.07
CA ASN A 177 30.99 5.29 20.73
C ASN A 177 29.60 5.92 20.51
N TYR A 178 29.60 7.11 19.92
CA TYR A 178 28.38 7.87 19.60
C TYR A 178 27.39 7.15 18.68
N SER A 179 27.83 6.19 17.85
CA SER A 179 26.92 5.37 17.03
C SER A 179 26.09 4.43 17.91
N LEU A 180 26.73 3.74 18.85
CA LEU A 180 26.04 2.86 19.80
C LEU A 180 25.17 3.65 20.78
N TYR A 181 25.58 4.85 21.21
CA TYR A 181 24.71 5.75 21.99
C TYR A 181 23.48 6.21 21.20
N SER A 182 23.60 6.44 19.89
CA SER A 182 22.48 6.84 19.02
C SER A 182 21.46 5.70 18.92
N GLN A 183 21.94 4.47 18.71
CA GLN A 183 21.10 3.27 18.75
C GLN A 183 20.42 3.09 20.11
N LEU A 184 21.16 3.16 21.23
CA LEU A 184 20.59 3.06 22.58
C LEU A 184 19.51 4.13 22.83
N CYS A 185 19.73 5.37 22.37
CA CYS A 185 18.76 6.46 22.47
C CYS A 185 17.45 6.12 21.75
N LEU A 186 17.53 5.59 20.52
CA LEU A 186 16.36 5.15 19.75
C LEU A 186 15.63 3.99 20.45
N GLU A 187 16.34 3.01 20.99
CA GLU A 187 15.74 1.84 21.65
C GLU A 187 15.08 2.18 22.99
N LEU A 188 15.64 3.12 23.76
CA LEU A 188 15.00 3.68 24.95
C LEU A 188 13.73 4.48 24.59
N LEU A 189 13.76 5.25 23.48
CA LEU A 189 12.59 5.97 22.95
C LEU A 189 11.50 5.00 22.45
N GLU A 190 11.86 3.90 21.77
CA GLU A 190 10.90 2.86 21.33
C GLU A 190 10.17 2.20 22.51
N TYR A 191 10.89 1.96 23.61
CA TYR A 191 10.31 1.44 24.85
C TYR A 191 9.38 2.48 25.51
N MET A 192 9.84 3.74 25.65
CA MET A 192 9.03 4.84 26.17
C MET A 192 7.71 5.01 25.39
N GLU A 193 7.75 4.92 24.06
CA GLU A 193 6.59 5.04 23.18
C GLU A 193 5.52 3.96 23.48
N GLU A 194 5.91 2.70 23.66
CA GLU A 194 4.95 1.63 24.00
C GLU A 194 4.38 1.76 25.41
N ILE A 195 5.14 2.30 26.38
CA ILE A 195 4.57 2.66 27.70
C ILE A 195 3.50 3.74 27.51
N LEU A 196 3.83 4.85 26.83
CA LEU A 196 2.90 5.97 26.63
C LEU A 196 1.65 5.55 25.84
N ASN A 197 1.77 4.63 24.89
CA ASN A 197 0.62 4.07 24.15
C ASN A 197 -0.27 3.17 25.02
N LEU A 198 0.32 2.33 25.89
CA LEU A 198 -0.47 1.56 26.86
C LEU A 198 -1.19 2.48 27.85
N VAL A 199 -0.48 3.46 28.42
CA VAL A 199 -1.02 4.45 29.36
C VAL A 199 -2.20 5.22 28.76
N GLN A 200 -2.07 5.69 27.52
CA GLN A 200 -3.12 6.42 26.81
C GLN A 200 -4.41 5.59 26.71
N VAL A 201 -4.30 4.31 26.34
CA VAL A 201 -5.46 3.40 26.25
C VAL A 201 -6.04 3.07 27.64
N ILE A 202 -5.22 2.95 28.69
CA ILE A 202 -5.70 2.78 30.07
C ILE A 202 -6.64 3.93 30.45
N PHE A 203 -6.20 5.19 30.29
CA PHE A 203 -7.04 6.35 30.62
C PHE A 203 -8.29 6.42 29.75
N SER A 204 -8.17 6.31 28.42
CA SER A 204 -9.35 6.33 27.53
C SER A 204 -10.34 5.19 27.80
N SER A 205 -9.90 4.06 28.36
CA SER A 205 -10.80 2.97 28.75
C SER A 205 -11.68 3.32 29.96
N LEU A 206 -11.23 4.21 30.86
CA LEU A 206 -12.00 4.68 32.01
C LEU A 206 -13.08 5.68 31.57
N ASP A 207 -12.71 6.60 30.67
CA ASP A 207 -13.63 7.54 30.04
C ASP A 207 -14.75 6.79 29.28
N GLN A 208 -14.36 5.86 28.40
CA GLN A 208 -15.30 5.12 27.54
C GLN A 208 -16.32 4.28 28.32
N SER A 209 -15.93 3.69 29.46
CA SER A 209 -16.85 2.92 30.31
C SER A 209 -17.32 3.65 31.57
N ARG A 210 -17.12 4.98 31.64
CA ARG A 210 -17.52 5.86 32.75
C ARG A 210 -17.11 5.32 34.13
N THR A 211 -15.96 4.66 34.20
CA THR A 211 -15.54 3.86 35.35
C THR A 211 -14.75 4.69 36.35
N ASN A 212 -15.30 4.87 37.55
CA ASN A 212 -14.65 5.58 38.64
C ASN A 212 -13.39 4.82 39.12
N SER A 213 -12.27 5.54 39.21
CA SER A 213 -10.94 5.05 39.61
C SER A 213 -10.86 4.42 40.99
N MET A 214 -11.80 4.73 41.90
CA MET A 214 -11.89 4.15 43.24
C MET A 214 -12.69 2.84 43.29
N THR A 215 -13.36 2.44 42.20
CA THR A 215 -14.01 1.12 42.10
C THR A 215 -13.00 0.02 41.81
N ALA A 216 -13.25 -1.22 42.25
CA ALA A 216 -12.34 -2.32 41.96
C ALA A 216 -12.15 -2.58 40.45
N THR A 217 -13.20 -2.35 39.66
CA THR A 217 -13.19 -2.28 38.18
C THR A 217 -12.18 -1.25 37.66
N GLY A 218 -12.23 -0.01 38.16
CA GLY A 218 -11.28 1.06 37.77
C GLY A 218 -9.86 0.76 38.21
N GLN A 219 -9.68 0.33 39.46
CA GLN A 219 -8.39 -0.08 40.02
C GLN A 219 -7.78 -1.25 39.23
N CYS A 220 -8.57 -2.22 38.76
CA CYS A 220 -8.10 -3.34 37.94
C CYS A 220 -7.42 -2.87 36.64
N ARG A 221 -7.89 -1.76 36.05
CA ARG A 221 -7.27 -1.12 34.86
C ARG A 221 -6.13 -0.18 35.20
N LEU A 222 -6.17 0.45 36.36
CA LEU A 222 -5.14 1.39 36.82
C LEU A 222 -3.89 0.69 37.38
N ASN A 223 -4.02 -0.50 37.97
CA ASN A 223 -2.92 -1.19 38.66
C ASN A 223 -1.61 -1.34 37.83
N PRO A 224 -1.65 -1.59 36.50
CA PRO A 224 -0.44 -1.61 35.68
C PRO A 224 0.33 -0.29 35.57
N LEU A 225 -0.31 0.86 35.83
CA LEU A 225 0.38 2.15 35.82
C LEU A 225 1.51 2.21 36.85
N ILE A 226 1.46 1.39 37.92
CA ILE A 226 2.54 1.24 38.90
C ILE A 226 3.86 0.91 38.19
N ALA A 227 3.88 -0.19 37.42
CA ALA A 227 5.07 -0.62 36.69
C ALA A 227 5.42 0.35 35.55
N CYS A 228 4.41 0.93 34.88
CA CYS A 228 4.64 1.93 33.84
C CYS A 228 5.40 3.17 34.37
N VAL A 229 5.00 3.75 35.52
CA VAL A 229 5.70 4.90 36.14
C VAL A 229 7.13 4.53 36.50
N GLN A 230 7.36 3.34 37.07
CA GLN A 230 8.68 2.89 37.51
C GLN A 230 9.66 2.57 36.37
N ASP A 231 9.16 2.20 35.18
CA ASP A 231 10.00 2.00 33.99
C ASP A 231 10.17 3.34 33.24
N SER A 232 9.12 4.13 33.05
CA SER A 232 9.21 5.41 32.32
C SER A 232 10.07 6.45 33.02
N SER A 233 10.20 6.43 34.35
CA SER A 233 11.10 7.34 35.08
C SER A 233 12.57 7.11 34.73
N LEU A 234 12.98 5.83 34.69
CA LEU A 234 14.36 5.43 34.40
C LEU A 234 14.66 5.58 32.92
N LEU A 235 13.72 5.20 32.04
CA LEU A 235 13.85 5.45 30.61
C LEU A 235 14.03 6.94 30.31
N TYR A 236 13.26 7.84 30.94
CA TYR A 236 13.43 9.29 30.75
C TYR A 236 14.80 9.79 31.22
N ASP A 237 15.26 9.37 32.40
CA ASP A 237 16.59 9.70 32.93
C ASP A 237 17.71 9.25 31.99
N TYR A 238 17.64 8.01 31.48
CA TYR A 238 18.61 7.51 30.52
C TYR A 238 18.54 8.19 29.16
N ILE A 239 17.34 8.48 28.62
CA ILE A 239 17.21 9.21 27.34
C ILE A 239 17.82 10.61 27.45
N VAL A 240 17.57 11.34 28.54
CA VAL A 240 18.17 12.67 28.76
C VAL A 240 19.70 12.55 28.86
N LYS A 241 20.22 11.63 29.67
CA LYS A 241 21.67 11.42 29.85
C LYS A 241 22.38 11.01 28.57
N VAL A 242 21.80 10.09 27.80
CA VAL A 242 22.34 9.64 26.51
C VAL A 242 22.23 10.73 25.44
N LEU A 243 21.14 11.50 25.38
CA LEU A 243 20.98 12.56 24.39
C LEU A 243 21.96 13.73 24.63
N PHE A 244 22.18 14.14 25.88
CA PHE A 244 23.28 15.06 26.21
C PHE A 244 24.65 14.47 25.83
N LYS A 245 24.90 13.18 26.08
CA LYS A 245 26.15 12.53 25.68
C LYS A 245 26.34 12.53 24.16
N LEU A 246 25.28 12.34 23.38
CA LEU A 246 25.33 12.46 21.91
C LEU A 246 25.67 13.89 21.46
N HIS A 247 25.14 14.92 22.15
CA HIS A 247 25.48 16.33 21.93
C HIS A 247 26.92 16.72 22.35
N GLU A 248 27.71 15.80 22.92
CA GLU A 248 29.16 16.02 23.12
C GLU A 248 29.98 15.79 21.84
N GLY A 249 29.53 14.89 20.94
CA GLY A 249 30.33 14.41 19.80
C GLY A 249 29.63 14.40 18.44
N LEU A 250 28.35 14.74 18.34
CA LEU A 250 27.60 14.84 17.08
C LEU A 250 27.03 16.24 16.86
N ALA A 251 26.90 16.63 15.58
CA ALA A 251 26.26 17.88 15.19
C ALA A 251 24.77 17.88 15.58
N GLY A 252 24.26 19.05 15.97
CA GLY A 252 22.89 19.19 16.47
C GLY A 252 21.82 18.72 15.50
N ASP A 253 22.02 18.92 14.20
CA ASP A 253 21.05 18.59 13.15
C ASP A 253 20.84 17.07 13.02
N THR A 254 21.92 16.29 13.16
CA THR A 254 21.87 14.81 13.25
C THR A 254 21.00 14.34 14.43
N LEU A 255 20.88 15.14 15.48
CA LEU A 255 20.08 14.86 16.68
C LEU A 255 18.70 15.53 16.68
N GLN A 256 18.28 16.19 15.58
CA GLN A 256 16.96 16.82 15.49
C GLN A 256 15.82 15.81 15.69
N SER A 257 15.88 14.62 15.05
CA SER A 257 14.84 13.59 15.20
C SER A 257 14.71 13.10 16.64
N HIS A 258 15.83 12.89 17.34
CA HIS A 258 15.85 12.49 18.76
C HIS A 258 15.22 13.57 19.66
N ARG A 259 15.59 14.84 19.45
CA ARG A 259 15.02 15.98 20.20
C ARG A 259 13.52 16.15 19.97
N VAL A 260 13.03 15.93 18.74
CA VAL A 260 11.59 15.97 18.41
C VAL A 260 10.82 14.83 19.11
N LYS A 261 11.32 13.58 19.03
CA LYS A 261 10.71 12.44 19.74
C LYS A 261 10.64 12.69 21.26
N LEU A 262 11.75 13.10 21.87
CA LEU A 262 11.80 13.38 23.30
C LEU A 262 10.87 14.54 23.72
N SER A 263 10.68 15.56 22.89
CA SER A 263 9.75 16.66 23.16
C SER A 263 8.29 16.20 23.22
N ASP A 264 7.88 15.30 22.32
CA ASP A 264 6.55 14.67 22.40
C ASP A 264 6.41 13.74 23.60
N HIS A 265 7.41 12.88 23.82
CA HIS A 265 7.44 11.96 24.97
C HIS A 265 7.37 12.71 26.29
N PHE A 266 8.15 13.79 26.46
CA PHE A 266 8.10 14.65 27.65
C PHE A 266 6.68 15.23 27.87
N ARG A 267 6.03 15.72 26.82
CA ARG A 267 4.66 16.26 26.90
C ARG A 267 3.65 15.20 27.34
N ARG A 268 3.73 14.00 26.76
CA ARG A 268 2.85 12.85 27.09
C ARG A 268 3.15 12.29 28.48
N LEU A 269 4.42 12.22 28.88
CA LEU A 269 4.88 11.74 30.19
C LEU A 269 4.51 12.70 31.33
N LYS A 270 4.67 14.02 31.13
CA LYS A 270 4.24 15.05 32.08
C LYS A 270 2.72 15.00 32.30
N ARG A 271 1.95 14.75 31.23
CA ARG A 271 0.50 14.50 31.30
C ARG A 271 0.19 13.20 32.05
N PHE A 272 0.86 12.09 31.73
CA PHE A 272 0.69 10.80 32.42
C PHE A 272 0.92 10.94 33.94
N TYR A 273 2.03 11.52 34.36
CA TYR A 273 2.35 11.67 35.78
C TYR A 273 1.32 12.56 36.49
N SER A 274 0.93 13.69 35.90
CA SER A 274 -0.13 14.57 36.44
C SER A 274 -1.50 13.87 36.57
N GLN A 275 -1.90 13.10 35.55
CA GLN A 275 -3.14 12.29 35.60
C GLN A 275 -3.06 11.10 36.56
N THR A 276 -1.86 10.68 36.98
CA THR A 276 -1.67 9.56 37.91
C THR A 276 -1.56 10.06 39.36
N SER A 277 -0.87 11.18 39.60
CA SER A 277 -0.71 11.78 40.93
C SER A 277 -2.01 12.36 41.50
N THR A 278 -2.95 12.74 40.65
CA THR A 278 -4.28 13.22 41.02
C THR A 278 -5.26 12.09 41.42
N LEU A 279 -4.93 10.83 41.12
CA LEU A 279 -5.78 9.67 41.42
C LEU A 279 -5.46 9.11 42.82
N GLN A 280 -6.41 9.27 43.75
CA GLN A 280 -6.30 8.83 45.15
C GLN A 280 -5.80 7.38 45.33
N TYR A 281 -6.15 6.48 44.41
CA TYR A 281 -5.70 5.08 44.39
C TYR A 281 -4.18 4.91 44.51
N PHE A 282 -3.38 5.78 43.89
CA PHE A 282 -1.92 5.63 43.89
C PHE A 282 -1.23 6.23 45.12
N ARG A 283 -1.92 7.07 45.91
CA ARG A 283 -1.32 7.87 47.01
C ARG A 283 -0.52 7.04 48.02
N ASN A 284 -0.94 5.81 48.26
CA ASN A 284 -0.32 4.88 49.22
C ASN A 284 0.38 3.69 48.53
N LEU A 285 0.49 3.70 47.19
CA LEU A 285 1.12 2.65 46.39
C LEU A 285 2.45 3.12 45.79
N ILE A 286 2.49 4.32 45.21
CA ILE A 286 3.69 4.93 44.64
C ILE A 286 3.72 6.45 44.82
N LYS A 287 4.91 6.99 45.08
CA LYS A 287 5.20 8.41 44.89
C LYS A 287 5.51 8.64 43.40
N VAL A 288 4.54 9.14 42.66
CA VAL A 288 4.69 9.53 41.24
C VAL A 288 5.69 10.70 41.14
N PRO A 289 6.68 10.67 40.21
CA PRO A 289 7.63 11.76 40.06
C PRO A 289 6.97 13.02 39.49
N ILE A 290 7.50 14.19 39.85
CA ILE A 290 7.17 15.47 39.22
C ILE A 290 8.24 15.76 38.17
N LEU A 291 7.83 16.02 36.92
CA LEU A 291 8.73 16.50 35.86
C LEU A 291 8.84 18.03 35.90
N PRO A 292 9.97 18.61 35.44
CA PRO A 292 10.15 20.06 35.35
C PRO A 292 9.10 20.72 34.42
N GLU A 293 9.06 22.05 34.42
CA GLU A 293 8.12 22.77 33.58
C GLU A 293 8.42 22.59 32.09
N ASN A 294 9.69 22.76 31.71
CA ASN A 294 10.20 22.64 30.35
C ASN A 294 11.13 21.42 30.21
N PRO A 295 11.27 20.83 29.00
CA PRO A 295 12.29 19.81 28.75
C PRO A 295 13.71 20.41 28.80
N PRO A 296 14.76 19.62 29.09
CA PRO A 296 16.14 20.12 29.14
C PRO A 296 16.62 20.72 27.82
N ASN A 297 17.41 21.79 27.86
CA ASN A 297 17.98 22.39 26.64
C ASN A 297 19.33 21.75 26.29
N PHE A 298 19.29 20.72 25.44
CA PHE A 298 20.48 19.96 25.00
C PHE A 298 21.55 20.80 24.28
N ASN A 299 21.26 22.04 23.89
CA ASN A 299 22.26 22.96 23.33
C ASN A 299 23.13 23.63 24.42
N ILE A 300 22.69 23.62 25.68
CA ILE A 300 23.37 24.25 26.83
C ILE A 300 24.04 23.17 27.67
N LYS A 301 25.38 23.13 27.70
CA LYS A 301 26.12 22.09 28.46
C LYS A 301 25.94 22.20 29.97
N ASP A 302 25.56 23.37 30.49
CA ASP A 302 25.28 23.58 31.91
C ASP A 302 23.89 23.10 32.36
N ASP A 303 22.91 22.94 31.45
CA ASP A 303 21.60 22.35 31.79
C ASP A 303 21.73 20.93 32.35
N MET A 304 22.75 20.17 31.92
CA MET A 304 23.10 18.87 32.49
C MET A 304 23.48 18.97 33.98
N LYS A 305 24.16 20.05 34.41
CA LYS A 305 24.53 20.24 35.83
C LYS A 305 23.30 20.52 36.71
N ASN A 306 22.27 21.12 36.11
CA ASN A 306 21.00 21.44 36.76
C ASN A 306 19.97 20.29 36.68
N TYR A 307 20.25 19.23 35.91
CA TYR A 307 19.33 18.11 35.71
C TYR A 307 19.24 17.22 36.95
N THR A 308 18.02 17.12 37.52
CA THR A 308 17.71 16.21 38.64
C THR A 308 16.94 14.99 38.13
N SER A 309 17.38 13.78 38.52
CA SER A 309 16.73 12.52 38.16
C SER A 309 15.34 12.37 38.83
N PRO A 310 14.27 12.11 38.07
CA PRO A 310 12.91 11.97 38.61
C PRO A 310 12.65 10.55 39.17
N VAL A 311 13.15 10.27 40.38
CA VAL A 311 13.04 8.94 41.02
C VAL A 311 11.65 8.70 41.64
N PRO A 312 10.92 7.63 41.25
CA PRO A 312 9.70 7.19 41.93
C PRO A 312 10.04 6.34 43.16
N ILE A 313 9.35 6.58 44.26
CA ILE A 313 9.54 5.83 45.51
C ILE A 313 8.30 4.98 45.77
N VAL A 314 8.46 3.67 45.94
CA VAL A 314 7.38 2.77 46.36
C VAL A 314 7.22 2.86 47.88
N THR A 315 6.01 3.10 48.36
CA THR A 315 5.73 3.16 49.80
C THR A 315 5.58 1.76 50.38
N THR A 316 6.68 1.18 50.86
CA THR A 316 6.69 -0.11 51.58
C THR A 316 6.07 0.07 52.97
N SER A 317 4.77 -0.19 53.12
CA SER A 317 4.10 -0.24 54.41
C SER A 317 4.51 -1.49 55.19
N THR A 318 5.49 -1.36 56.08
CA THR A 318 5.73 -2.34 57.16
C THR A 318 4.63 -2.21 58.19
N THR A 319 3.83 -3.27 58.34
CA THR A 319 2.91 -3.46 59.47
C THR A 319 3.43 -4.66 60.24
N ASP A 320 3.99 -4.42 61.42
CA ASP A 320 4.50 -5.49 62.28
C ASP A 320 3.35 -6.24 62.96
N ASP A 321 3.44 -7.58 63.00
CA ASP A 321 2.45 -8.44 63.63
C ASP A 321 2.60 -8.39 65.16
N ILE A 322 1.64 -7.78 65.87
CA ILE A 322 1.53 -7.90 67.33
C ILE A 322 0.91 -9.26 67.65
N LEU A 323 1.77 -10.24 67.89
CA LEU A 323 1.42 -11.52 68.51
C LEU A 323 1.02 -11.29 69.97
N ILE A 324 -0.17 -11.74 70.35
CA ILE A 324 -0.56 -11.95 71.74
C ILE A 324 -0.67 -13.47 71.94
N ASP A 325 0.17 -14.00 72.83
CA ASP A 325 0.21 -15.41 73.21
C ASP A 325 -0.66 -15.67 74.46
N THR A 326 -1.19 -16.89 74.62
CA THR A 326 -2.12 -17.27 75.69
C THR A 326 -1.92 -18.74 76.11
N SER A 327 -1.33 -18.96 77.30
CA SER A 327 -1.12 -20.25 78.00
C SER A 327 -0.58 -19.98 79.43
N ASP A 328 -0.49 -20.87 80.44
CA ASP A 328 -1.12 -22.14 80.93
C ASP A 328 -0.50 -22.46 82.33
N ASP A 329 -0.94 -23.32 83.27
CA ASP A 329 -2.20 -23.99 83.69
C ASP A 329 -2.16 -24.06 85.25
N ASN A 330 -3.21 -24.60 85.87
CA ASN A 330 -3.39 -24.92 87.29
C ASN A 330 -2.42 -26.00 87.85
N LYS A 331 -2.59 -26.27 89.17
CA LYS A 331 -2.22 -27.47 89.98
C LYS A 331 -0.91 -27.33 90.81
N VAL A 332 -0.68 -28.00 91.96
CA VAL A 332 -1.48 -28.79 92.95
C VAL A 332 -0.58 -29.03 94.20
N ALA A 333 -1.10 -29.20 95.44
CA ALA A 333 -0.61 -30.12 96.51
C ALA A 333 -1.23 -29.85 97.92
N LEU A 334 -1.03 -30.76 98.91
CA LEU A 334 -1.72 -30.83 100.22
C LEU A 334 -0.93 -31.68 101.27
N LYS A 335 -1.25 -31.57 102.59
CA LYS A 335 -0.86 -32.41 103.79
C LYS A 335 0.46 -32.01 104.52
N SER A 336 0.76 -32.29 105.83
CA SER A 336 0.12 -32.91 107.05
C SER A 336 1.03 -32.67 108.31
N THR A 337 0.63 -32.36 109.57
CA THR A 337 -0.05 -33.10 110.72
C THR A 337 0.92 -33.58 111.88
N VAL A 338 0.43 -33.79 113.15
CA VAL A 338 1.05 -34.34 114.44
C VAL A 338 1.50 -33.28 115.51
N SER A 339 1.41 -33.33 116.88
CA SER A 339 0.84 -34.20 117.99
C SER A 339 1.89 -34.85 118.98
N GLU A 340 1.78 -35.07 120.33
CA GLU A 340 0.89 -34.65 121.48
C GLU A 340 1.49 -35.06 122.91
N ASP A 341 0.72 -35.06 124.03
CA ASP A 341 0.97 -35.58 125.45
C ASP A 341 1.75 -34.66 126.49
N SER A 342 1.85 -34.80 127.86
CA SER A 342 1.54 -35.81 128.93
C SER A 342 1.34 -35.23 130.40
N MET A 343 1.34 -36.03 131.51
CA MET A 343 0.81 -35.67 132.89
C MET A 343 1.33 -36.46 134.17
N PHE A 344 1.11 -35.99 135.44
CA PHE A 344 1.09 -36.74 136.77
C PHE A 344 0.87 -35.85 138.08
N ASN A 345 0.93 -36.28 139.38
CA ASN A 345 0.03 -37.14 140.25
C ASN A 345 0.52 -37.34 141.75
N ARG A 346 -0.25 -37.10 142.87
CA ARG A 346 -0.05 -37.69 144.26
C ARG A 346 -1.23 -37.58 145.32
N SER A 347 -1.26 -38.44 146.38
CA SER A 347 -2.38 -38.78 147.36
C SER A 347 -2.08 -38.47 148.89
N LYS A 348 -2.76 -38.88 150.01
CA LYS A 348 -3.58 -40.09 150.42
C LYS A 348 -4.67 -39.90 151.58
N GLU A 349 -4.70 -40.67 152.70
CA GLU A 349 -5.87 -41.16 153.54
C GLU A 349 -5.50 -41.54 155.05
N ILE A 350 -6.28 -41.97 156.12
CA ILE A 350 -7.71 -42.13 156.62
C ILE A 350 -7.75 -42.59 158.16
N SER A 351 -8.94 -42.77 158.83
CA SER A 351 -9.29 -43.55 160.11
C SER A 351 -9.20 -42.87 161.52
N ASP A 352 -9.83 -43.28 162.68
CA ASP A 352 -10.78 -44.39 163.12
C ASP A 352 -11.61 -44.11 164.46
N LEU A 353 -12.35 -45.08 165.09
CA LEU A 353 -13.28 -44.88 166.28
C LEU A 353 -13.53 -46.09 167.27
N GLU A 354 -14.24 -45.83 168.41
CA GLU A 354 -14.94 -46.70 169.43
C GLU A 354 -14.19 -47.53 170.53
N GLN A 355 -14.59 -47.31 171.81
CA GLN A 355 -14.55 -48.32 172.90
C GLN A 355 -15.74 -48.08 173.89
N ARG A 356 -16.53 -49.11 174.22
CA ARG A 356 -17.83 -48.98 174.94
C ARG A 356 -18.17 -50.22 175.81
N VAL A 357 -19.26 -50.16 176.58
CA VAL A 357 -20.01 -51.27 177.25
C VAL A 357 -19.59 -51.74 178.68
N MET A 358 -18.32 -52.03 178.97
CA MET A 358 -17.99 -53.16 179.89
C MET A 358 -18.15 -53.02 181.44
N GLN A 359 -18.81 -52.02 182.02
CA GLN A 359 -18.79 -51.80 183.50
C GLN A 359 -20.14 -51.56 184.22
N TYR A 360 -21.29 -51.90 183.62
CA TYR A 360 -22.61 -51.56 184.19
C TYR A 360 -23.08 -52.39 185.41
N ASP A 361 -22.58 -53.62 185.63
CA ASP A 361 -23.22 -54.60 186.55
C ASP A 361 -22.75 -54.59 188.03
N ALA A 362 -21.72 -53.82 188.39
CA ALA A 362 -21.26 -53.77 189.80
C ALA A 362 -22.23 -52.99 190.73
N MET A 363 -23.07 -52.15 190.13
CA MET A 363 -24.16 -51.41 190.77
C MET A 363 -25.31 -52.35 191.12
N LEU A 364 -25.65 -52.52 192.40
CA LEU A 364 -27.01 -52.88 192.88
C LEU A 364 -27.12 -53.10 194.41
N LYS A 365 -26.09 -53.67 195.06
CA LYS A 365 -26.20 -54.15 196.47
C LYS A 365 -25.83 -53.13 197.54
N GLN A 366 -24.92 -52.19 197.28
CA GLN A 366 -24.59 -51.11 198.21
C GLN A 366 -25.77 -50.15 198.41
N ASN A 367 -26.55 -49.95 197.34
CA ASN A 367 -27.64 -48.98 197.21
C ASN A 367 -28.66 -49.00 198.38
N ARG A 368 -28.87 -50.14 199.05
CA ARG A 368 -29.90 -50.28 200.10
C ARG A 368 -29.57 -49.62 201.44
N SER A 369 -28.30 -49.40 201.78
CA SER A 369 -27.96 -48.59 202.95
C SER A 369 -27.88 -47.10 202.62
N GLU A 370 -27.55 -46.77 201.37
CA GLU A 370 -27.56 -45.40 200.87
C GLU A 370 -28.99 -44.86 200.71
N THR A 371 -30.01 -45.72 200.56
CA THR A 371 -31.38 -45.26 200.23
C THR A 371 -31.96 -44.31 201.28
N ASP A 372 -31.70 -44.53 202.57
CA ASP A 372 -32.34 -43.74 203.64
C ASP A 372 -31.66 -42.41 203.96
N ASP A 373 -30.34 -42.28 203.72
CA ASP A 373 -29.68 -40.97 203.66
C ASP A 373 -29.94 -40.25 202.32
N LEU A 374 -30.06 -41.00 201.22
CA LEU A 374 -30.55 -40.48 199.95
C LEU A 374 -31.97 -39.90 200.09
N HIS A 375 -32.88 -40.50 200.86
CA HIS A 375 -34.21 -39.90 201.10
C HIS A 375 -34.14 -38.49 201.71
N ARG A 376 -33.11 -38.16 202.50
CA ARG A 376 -32.88 -36.79 203.00
C ARG A 376 -32.18 -35.89 201.96
N THR A 377 -31.29 -36.45 201.16
CA THR A 377 -30.59 -35.72 200.08
C THR A 377 -31.53 -35.39 198.93
N ILE A 378 -32.49 -36.27 198.62
CA ILE A 378 -33.53 -36.09 197.60
C ILE A 378 -34.41 -34.89 197.93
N ALA A 379 -34.91 -34.77 199.18
CA ALA A 379 -35.72 -33.62 199.58
C ALA A 379 -34.98 -32.27 199.43
N ALA A 380 -33.64 -32.25 199.59
CA ALA A 380 -32.82 -31.06 199.30
C ALA A 380 -32.60 -30.87 197.77
N LYS A 381 -32.34 -31.95 197.03
CA LYS A 381 -32.11 -31.92 195.58
C LYS A 381 -33.36 -31.63 194.76
N ASP A 382 -34.57 -31.95 195.23
CA ASP A 382 -35.82 -31.60 194.56
C ASP A 382 -36.06 -30.07 194.54
N ALA A 383 -35.67 -29.37 195.61
CA ALA A 383 -35.69 -27.91 195.66
C ALA A 383 -34.67 -27.28 194.70
N GLU A 384 -33.47 -27.86 194.60
CA GLU A 384 -32.41 -27.45 193.67
C GLU A 384 -32.81 -27.72 192.21
N LEU A 385 -33.40 -28.89 191.93
CA LEU A 385 -33.90 -29.29 190.62
C LEU A 385 -35.02 -28.39 190.12
N LEU A 386 -35.90 -27.90 191.01
CA LEU A 386 -36.96 -26.95 190.65
C LEU A 386 -36.39 -25.59 190.23
N ALA A 387 -35.31 -25.12 190.87
CA ALA A 387 -34.59 -23.92 190.46
C ALA A 387 -33.89 -24.11 189.10
N GLU A 388 -33.18 -25.22 188.91
CA GLU A 388 -32.49 -25.57 187.66
C GLU A 388 -33.46 -25.66 186.47
N LYS A 389 -34.64 -26.23 186.69
CA LYS A 389 -35.69 -26.37 185.66
C LYS A 389 -36.24 -25.02 185.20
N ASN A 390 -36.38 -24.06 186.12
CA ASN A 390 -36.75 -22.68 185.78
C ASN A 390 -35.62 -21.96 185.03
N HIS A 391 -34.36 -22.17 185.41
CA HIS A 391 -33.21 -21.58 184.72
C HIS A 391 -33.08 -22.09 183.28
N ARG A 392 -33.25 -23.41 183.06
CA ARG A 392 -33.19 -24.00 181.70
C ARG A 392 -34.29 -23.48 180.78
N SER A 393 -35.50 -23.26 181.30
CA SER A 393 -36.61 -22.70 180.52
C SER A 393 -36.33 -21.28 180.01
N GLN A 394 -35.57 -20.47 180.76
CA GLN A 394 -35.15 -19.13 180.32
C GLN A 394 -34.07 -19.21 179.24
N LEU A 395 -33.17 -20.19 179.33
CA LEU A 395 -32.07 -20.36 178.38
C LEU A 395 -32.55 -20.87 177.01
N GLU A 396 -33.52 -21.78 176.98
CA GLU A 396 -34.14 -22.28 175.75
C GLU A 396 -34.86 -21.15 174.96
N GLU A 397 -35.49 -20.19 175.64
CA GLU A 397 -36.14 -19.04 174.99
C GLU A 397 -35.14 -17.99 174.46
N GLN A 398 -34.04 -17.72 175.19
CA GLN A 398 -32.96 -16.86 174.71
C GLN A 398 -32.29 -17.42 173.44
N LEU A 399 -32.05 -18.74 173.38
CA LEU A 399 -31.44 -19.38 172.21
C LEU A 399 -32.36 -19.28 170.97
N ARG A 400 -33.68 -19.34 171.18
CA ARG A 400 -34.68 -19.19 170.11
C ARG A 400 -34.67 -17.79 169.49
N GLN A 401 -34.44 -16.75 170.28
CA GLN A 401 -34.31 -15.36 169.79
C GLN A 401 -32.99 -15.09 169.05
N GLN A 402 -31.91 -15.81 169.37
CA GLN A 402 -30.64 -15.64 168.64
C GLN A 402 -30.68 -16.19 167.22
N LEU A 403 -31.46 -17.26 166.97
CA LEU A 403 -31.62 -17.85 165.64
C LEU A 403 -32.46 -16.97 164.69
N ASP A 404 -33.58 -16.41 165.16
CA ASP A 404 -34.46 -15.51 164.37
C ASP A 404 -33.72 -14.24 163.91
N ASN A 405 -32.90 -13.67 164.80
CA ASN A 405 -32.07 -12.50 164.48
C ASN A 405 -30.95 -12.80 163.46
N ARG A 406 -30.46 -14.05 163.38
CA ARG A 406 -29.42 -14.41 162.41
C ARG A 406 -29.95 -14.39 160.98
N GLN A 407 -31.11 -14.99 160.74
CA GLN A 407 -31.70 -15.07 159.40
C GLN A 407 -32.01 -13.69 158.82
N ARG A 408 -32.52 -12.75 159.63
CA ARG A 408 -32.77 -11.36 159.19
C ARG A 408 -31.50 -10.60 158.77
N ILE A 409 -30.35 -10.90 159.36
CA ILE A 409 -29.08 -10.25 158.99
C ILE A 409 -28.60 -10.75 157.62
N ASP A 410 -28.68 -12.04 157.37
CA ASP A 410 -28.23 -12.65 156.12
C ASP A 410 -29.12 -12.20 154.94
N GLU A 411 -30.43 -12.02 155.13
CA GLU A 411 -31.35 -11.45 154.12
C GLU A 411 -31.00 -9.98 153.76
N ILE A 412 -30.73 -9.14 154.77
CA ILE A 412 -30.39 -7.72 154.55
C ILE A 412 -29.07 -7.59 153.77
N GLN A 413 -28.06 -8.39 154.10
CA GLN A 413 -26.78 -8.40 153.37
C GLN A 413 -26.92 -8.90 151.92
N ALA A 414 -27.84 -9.83 151.65
CA ALA A 414 -28.15 -10.29 150.30
C ALA A 414 -28.83 -9.19 149.45
N MET A 415 -29.74 -8.40 150.05
CA MET A 415 -30.38 -7.27 149.35
C MET A 415 -29.38 -6.14 149.06
N ASP A 416 -28.48 -5.81 150.00
CA ASP A 416 -27.53 -4.70 149.82
C ASP A 416 -26.46 -4.99 148.73
N LYS A 417 -25.95 -6.23 148.65
CA LYS A 417 -25.11 -6.66 147.51
C LYS A 417 -25.83 -6.53 146.16
N ASN A 418 -27.08 -6.98 146.09
CA ASN A 418 -27.89 -6.93 144.87
C ASN A 418 -28.18 -5.47 144.44
N SER A 419 -28.37 -4.57 145.41
CA SER A 419 -28.52 -3.13 145.16
C SER A 419 -27.24 -2.50 144.60
N ASN A 420 -26.09 -2.75 145.23
CA ASN A 420 -24.79 -2.23 144.80
C ASN A 420 -24.37 -2.75 143.41
N GLU A 421 -24.64 -4.02 143.08
CA GLU A 421 -24.39 -4.55 141.73
C GLU A 421 -25.23 -3.81 140.65
N LYS A 422 -26.50 -3.52 140.94
CA LYS A 422 -27.37 -2.78 140.01
C LYS A 422 -26.89 -1.35 139.82
N PHE A 423 -26.46 -0.67 140.89
CA PHE A 423 -25.93 0.69 140.81
C PHE A 423 -24.65 0.75 139.95
N ASN A 424 -23.70 -0.16 140.16
CA ASN A 424 -22.46 -0.21 139.38
C ASN A 424 -22.72 -0.52 137.89
N LYS A 425 -23.63 -1.47 137.59
CA LYS A 425 -24.05 -1.76 136.20
C LYS A 425 -24.70 -0.54 135.54
N LEU A 426 -25.52 0.22 136.25
CA LEU A 426 -26.12 1.46 135.75
C LEU A 426 -25.07 2.53 135.45
N LEU A 427 -24.10 2.74 136.36
CA LEU A 427 -23.00 3.68 136.17
C LEU A 427 -22.12 3.31 134.95
N GLU A 428 -21.87 2.01 134.75
CA GLU A 428 -21.13 1.51 133.58
C GLU A 428 -21.90 1.78 132.26
N THR A 429 -23.21 1.55 132.23
CA THR A 429 -24.04 1.87 131.05
C THR A 429 -24.12 3.37 130.77
N TYR A 430 -24.19 4.22 131.79
CA TYR A 430 -24.19 5.68 131.65
C TYR A 430 -22.87 6.18 131.05
N ASN A 431 -21.73 5.65 131.52
CA ASN A 431 -20.42 6.01 130.98
C ASN A 431 -20.25 5.58 129.51
N LYS A 432 -20.66 4.36 129.15
CA LYS A 432 -20.62 3.89 127.75
C LYS A 432 -21.48 4.76 126.83
N LEU A 433 -22.73 5.06 127.22
CA LEU A 433 -23.62 5.92 126.45
C LEU A 433 -23.05 7.35 126.28
N ARG A 434 -22.37 7.87 127.30
CA ARG A 434 -21.69 9.17 127.25
C ARG A 434 -20.48 9.16 126.31
N GLU A 435 -19.70 8.09 126.29
CA GLU A 435 -18.58 7.93 125.34
C GLU A 435 -19.07 7.78 123.90
N GLU A 436 -20.09 6.97 123.66
CA GLU A 436 -20.74 6.84 122.35
C GLU A 436 -21.26 8.19 121.84
N HIS A 437 -21.94 8.97 122.69
CA HIS A 437 -22.44 10.30 122.32
C HIS A 437 -21.31 11.29 121.96
N VAL A 438 -20.14 11.20 122.61
CA VAL A 438 -18.96 12.00 122.26
C VAL A 438 -18.34 11.55 120.93
N VAL A 439 -18.33 10.25 120.63
CA VAL A 439 -17.87 9.71 119.34
C VAL A 439 -18.82 10.11 118.21
N VAL A 440 -20.14 10.09 118.43
CA VAL A 440 -21.14 10.53 117.45
C VAL A 440 -20.99 12.02 117.14
N LEU A 441 -20.87 12.89 118.16
CA LEU A 441 -20.64 14.33 117.94
C LEU A 441 -19.34 14.62 117.16
N ARG A 442 -18.27 13.86 117.40
CA ARG A 442 -17.02 14.01 116.65
C ARG A 442 -17.20 13.63 115.17
N ARG A 443 -17.85 12.49 114.89
CA ARG A 443 -18.20 12.06 113.53
C ARG A 443 -19.13 13.04 112.83
N GLU A 444 -20.07 13.66 113.53
CA GLU A 444 -20.95 14.68 112.96
C GLU A 444 -20.16 15.92 112.50
N GLY A 445 -19.17 16.36 113.29
CA GLY A 445 -18.26 17.44 112.92
C GLY A 445 -17.35 17.08 111.73
N GLU A 446 -16.80 15.87 111.71
CA GLU A 446 -15.99 15.34 110.60
C GLU A 446 -16.81 15.26 109.30
N ASN A 447 -18.02 14.70 109.36
CA ASN A 447 -18.93 14.61 108.21
C ASN A 447 -19.37 15.99 107.70
N LYS A 448 -19.67 16.94 108.60
CA LYS A 448 -19.99 18.34 108.21
C LYS A 448 -18.83 19.00 107.47
N LYS A 449 -17.58 18.76 107.92
CA LYS A 449 -16.40 19.28 107.23
C LYS A 449 -16.25 18.66 105.83
N GLN A 450 -16.30 17.32 105.72
CA GLN A 450 -16.25 16.63 104.42
C GLN A 450 -17.33 17.10 103.45
N LEU A 451 -18.56 17.33 103.92
CA LEU A 451 -19.65 17.86 103.10
C LEU A 451 -19.36 19.28 102.60
N THR A 452 -18.69 20.10 103.40
CA THR A 452 -18.28 21.46 103.01
C THR A 452 -17.18 21.43 101.96
N ASP A 453 -16.15 20.62 102.19
CA ASP A 453 -15.00 20.43 101.29
C ASP A 453 -15.47 19.89 99.93
N LEU A 454 -16.39 18.91 99.92
CA LEU A 454 -16.94 18.30 98.70
C LEU A 454 -17.84 19.26 97.90
N ASN A 455 -18.66 20.07 98.58
CA ASN A 455 -19.45 21.12 97.92
C ASN A 455 -18.54 22.18 97.27
N GLN A 456 -17.41 22.53 97.90
CA GLN A 456 -16.44 23.46 97.32
C GLN A 456 -15.78 22.89 96.06
N GLN A 457 -15.42 21.60 96.05
CA GLN A 457 -14.90 20.92 94.85
C GLN A 457 -15.94 20.83 93.72
N HIS A 458 -17.21 20.56 94.06
CA HIS A 458 -18.29 20.48 93.07
C HIS A 458 -18.48 21.81 92.32
N GLU A 459 -18.50 22.93 93.04
CA GLU A 459 -18.71 24.25 92.42
C GLU A 459 -17.48 24.69 91.60
N GLN A 460 -16.26 24.32 91.99
CA GLN A 460 -15.05 24.50 91.17
C GLN A 460 -15.12 23.73 89.84
N LEU A 461 -15.50 22.45 89.87
CA LEU A 461 -15.64 21.61 88.67
C LEU A 461 -16.72 22.13 87.71
N LYS A 462 -17.81 22.69 88.25
CA LYS A 462 -18.90 23.32 87.51
C LYS A 462 -18.44 24.59 86.77
N ASP A 463 -17.65 25.44 87.42
CA ASP A 463 -17.04 26.63 86.79
C ASP A 463 -16.01 26.27 85.71
N GLU A 464 -15.23 25.19 85.89
CA GLU A 464 -14.34 24.67 84.84
C GLU A 464 -15.12 24.11 83.64
N TYR A 465 -16.19 23.35 83.90
CA TYR A 465 -17.04 22.79 82.84
C TYR A 465 -17.64 23.91 81.97
N LYS A 466 -18.20 24.94 82.61
CA LYS A 466 -18.80 26.09 81.91
C LYS A 466 -17.79 26.81 81.01
N LYS A 467 -16.55 27.03 81.47
CA LYS A 467 -15.48 27.64 80.66
C LYS A 467 -15.18 26.81 79.40
N LYS A 468 -15.10 25.48 79.53
CA LYS A 468 -14.86 24.58 78.39
C LYS A 468 -16.03 24.53 77.40
N GLU A 469 -17.26 24.68 77.89
CA GLU A 469 -18.45 24.83 77.04
C GLU A 469 -18.42 26.16 76.26
N GLU A 470 -18.06 27.27 76.92
CA GLU A 470 -17.86 28.58 76.26
C GLU A 470 -16.73 28.54 75.22
N GLU A 471 -15.58 27.91 75.52
CA GLU A 471 -14.47 27.70 74.56
C GLU A 471 -14.87 26.80 73.37
N PHE A 472 -15.60 25.72 73.61
CA PHE A 472 -16.07 24.81 72.56
C PHE A 472 -17.02 25.52 71.60
N ASN A 473 -17.99 26.28 72.12
CA ASN A 473 -18.95 27.03 71.31
C ASN A 473 -18.27 28.09 70.44
N GLN A 474 -17.29 28.84 70.98
CA GLN A 474 -16.49 29.80 70.18
C GLN A 474 -15.72 29.13 69.05
N ASN A 475 -15.20 27.92 69.25
CA ASN A 475 -14.48 27.19 68.20
C ASN A 475 -15.42 26.57 67.17
N TYR A 476 -16.62 26.16 67.58
CA TYR A 476 -17.69 25.72 66.67
C TYR A 476 -18.19 26.85 65.76
N GLU A 477 -18.34 28.08 66.27
CA GLU A 477 -18.68 29.25 65.43
C GLU A 477 -17.59 29.58 64.42
N LYS A 478 -16.31 29.60 64.82
CA LYS A 478 -15.16 29.83 63.91
C LYS A 478 -15.15 28.81 62.77
N LEU A 479 -15.30 27.53 63.08
CA LEU A 479 -15.32 26.45 62.09
C LEU A 479 -16.51 26.55 61.12
N ASN A 480 -17.70 26.94 61.61
CA ASN A 480 -18.85 27.17 60.74
C ASN A 480 -18.64 28.36 59.78
N ASN A 481 -18.02 29.45 60.26
CA ASN A 481 -17.69 30.61 59.41
C ASN A 481 -16.67 30.23 58.32
N GLU A 482 -15.66 29.43 58.64
CA GLU A 482 -14.70 28.90 57.66
C GLU A 482 -15.39 27.99 56.63
N ILE A 483 -16.30 27.11 57.06
CA ILE A 483 -17.12 26.27 56.15
C ILE A 483 -17.99 27.12 55.21
N VAL A 484 -18.53 28.26 55.66
CA VAL A 484 -19.30 29.17 54.80
C VAL A 484 -18.40 29.84 53.74
N GLN A 485 -17.20 30.32 54.12
CA GLN A 485 -16.24 30.91 53.19
C GLN A 485 -15.74 29.89 52.15
N LEU A 486 -15.48 28.64 52.57
CA LEU A 486 -15.10 27.54 51.68
C LEU A 486 -16.22 27.17 50.70
N ARG A 487 -17.50 27.31 51.10
CA ARG A 487 -18.65 27.13 50.19
C ARG A 487 -18.77 28.26 49.18
N GLN A 488 -18.59 29.52 49.59
CA GLN A 488 -18.62 30.67 48.69
C GLN A 488 -17.53 30.58 47.61
N THR A 489 -16.28 30.40 48.03
CA THR A 489 -15.13 30.26 47.11
C THR A 489 -15.25 29.03 46.19
N ASN A 490 -15.80 27.91 46.66
CA ASN A 490 -16.07 26.75 45.81
C ASN A 490 -17.14 27.02 44.73
N ASN A 491 -18.16 27.84 45.03
CA ASN A 491 -19.17 28.23 44.03
C ASN A 491 -18.56 29.17 42.97
N GLU A 492 -17.78 30.18 43.39
CA GLU A 492 -17.06 31.07 42.48
C GLU A 492 -16.11 30.30 41.53
N LEU A 493 -15.45 29.25 42.05
CA LEU A 493 -14.63 28.35 41.24
C LEU A 493 -15.46 27.49 40.27
N GLN A 494 -16.68 27.06 40.64
CA GLN A 494 -17.58 26.37 39.71
C GLN A 494 -18.04 27.28 38.57
N ASP A 495 -18.46 28.51 38.86
CA ASP A 495 -18.82 29.50 37.84
C ASP A 495 -17.65 29.78 36.89
N ARG A 496 -16.42 29.92 37.44
CA ARG A 496 -15.22 30.12 36.63
C ARG A 496 -14.89 28.91 35.75
N ILE A 497 -15.06 27.69 36.26
CA ILE A 497 -14.92 26.44 35.48
C ILE A 497 -15.96 26.38 34.36
N GLN A 498 -17.19 26.81 34.61
CA GLN A 498 -18.25 26.83 33.59
C GLN A 498 -17.92 27.83 32.46
N ILE A 499 -17.47 29.04 32.79
CA ILE A 499 -17.02 30.05 31.81
C ILE A 499 -15.86 29.52 30.94
N LEU A 500 -14.82 28.97 31.58
CA LEU A 500 -13.67 28.36 30.88
C LEU A 500 -14.07 27.15 30.03
N THR A 501 -15.15 26.44 30.38
CA THR A 501 -15.70 25.34 29.59
C THR A 501 -16.43 25.84 28.35
N THR A 502 -17.20 26.93 28.44
CA THR A 502 -17.79 27.58 27.25
C THR A 502 -16.72 28.13 26.31
N GLU A 503 -15.76 28.92 26.80
CA GLU A 503 -14.65 29.46 25.99
C GLU A 503 -13.89 28.34 25.27
N ARG A 504 -13.59 27.24 25.97
CA ARG A 504 -12.95 26.05 25.39
C ARG A 504 -13.77 25.43 24.26
N ASN A 505 -15.09 25.33 24.40
CA ASN A 505 -15.96 24.75 23.37
C ASN A 505 -16.00 25.65 22.13
N ASP A 506 -16.03 26.97 22.31
CA ASP A 506 -15.98 27.94 21.21
C ASP A 506 -14.65 27.85 20.45
N TYR A 507 -13.52 27.87 21.15
CA TYR A 507 -12.20 27.63 20.54
C TYR A 507 -12.10 26.27 19.83
N GLN A 508 -12.73 25.23 20.38
CA GLN A 508 -12.76 23.91 19.75
C GLN A 508 -13.59 23.93 18.45
N SER A 509 -14.71 24.66 18.40
CA SER A 509 -15.51 24.85 17.18
C SER A 509 -14.75 25.63 16.10
N MET A 510 -14.06 26.72 16.47
CA MET A 510 -13.19 27.50 15.58
C MET A 510 -12.05 26.64 15.03
N THR A 511 -11.46 25.78 15.86
CA THR A 511 -10.39 24.85 15.47
C THR A 511 -10.89 23.80 14.46
N ILE A 512 -12.14 23.36 14.56
CA ILE A 512 -12.74 22.45 13.59
C ILE A 512 -12.94 23.16 12.24
N SER A 513 -13.58 24.34 12.22
CA SER A 513 -13.77 25.11 10.98
C SER A 513 -12.44 25.51 10.32
N ALA A 514 -11.40 25.82 11.10
CA ALA A 514 -10.07 26.08 10.57
C ALA A 514 -9.45 24.86 9.87
N LYS A 515 -9.63 23.64 10.43
CA LYS A 515 -9.18 22.39 9.80
C LYS A 515 -9.95 22.07 8.53
N GLU A 516 -11.25 22.31 8.49
CA GLU A 516 -12.07 22.12 7.29
C GLU A 516 -11.60 23.03 6.14
N ARG A 517 -11.31 24.31 6.43
CA ARG A 517 -10.73 25.24 5.45
C ARG A 517 -9.34 24.81 4.97
N LEU A 518 -8.48 24.33 5.88
CA LEU A 518 -7.16 23.79 5.49
C LEU A 518 -7.29 22.57 4.58
N GLN A 519 -8.23 21.66 4.84
CA GLN A 519 -8.50 20.52 3.95
C GLN A 519 -9.02 20.97 2.57
N GLN A 520 -9.90 21.98 2.51
CA GLN A 520 -10.35 22.56 1.25
C GLN A 520 -9.20 23.19 0.45
N ILE A 521 -8.28 23.89 1.13
CA ILE A 521 -7.09 24.48 0.51
C ILE A 521 -6.13 23.41 -0.02
N GLU A 522 -5.86 22.34 0.73
CA GLU A 522 -4.99 21.25 0.28
C GLU A 522 -5.60 20.48 -0.91
N ASN A 523 -6.92 20.22 -0.89
CA ASN A 523 -7.63 19.65 -2.03
C ASN A 523 -7.56 20.56 -3.28
N ALA A 524 -7.72 21.88 -3.10
CA ALA A 524 -7.60 22.84 -4.20
C ALA A 524 -6.17 22.91 -4.76
N LYS A 525 -5.16 22.84 -3.90
CA LYS A 525 -3.74 22.75 -4.27
C LYS A 525 -3.45 21.48 -5.09
N GLN A 526 -3.95 20.32 -4.67
CA GLN A 526 -3.78 19.07 -5.44
C GLN A 526 -4.39 19.17 -6.84
N ASN A 527 -5.61 19.71 -6.97
CA ASN A 527 -6.23 19.97 -8.28
C ASN A 527 -5.39 20.92 -9.17
N VAL A 528 -4.70 21.90 -8.58
CA VAL A 528 -3.78 22.81 -9.31
C VAL A 528 -2.49 22.10 -9.71
N GLU A 529 -1.91 21.26 -8.85
CA GLU A 529 -0.71 20.47 -9.17
C GLU A 529 -0.96 19.44 -10.28
N GLU A 530 -2.12 18.76 -10.28
CA GLU A 530 -2.51 17.86 -11.37
C GLU A 530 -2.69 18.61 -12.69
N ARG A 531 -3.38 19.76 -12.66
CA ARG A 531 -3.59 20.61 -13.84
C ARG A 531 -2.28 21.21 -14.36
N PHE A 532 -1.31 21.48 -13.49
CA PHE A 532 0.04 21.91 -13.87
C PHE A 532 0.79 20.77 -14.59
N LYS A 533 0.80 19.55 -14.03
CA LYS A 533 1.39 18.37 -14.68
C LYS A 533 0.78 18.09 -16.05
N GLN A 534 -0.54 18.28 -16.18
CA GLN A 534 -1.23 18.12 -17.47
C GLN A 534 -0.81 19.19 -18.48
N LEU A 535 -0.74 20.48 -18.09
CA LEU A 535 -0.21 21.55 -18.93
C LEU A 535 1.26 21.34 -19.34
N GLU A 536 2.07 20.75 -18.45
CA GLU A 536 3.46 20.40 -18.74
C GLU A 536 3.55 19.25 -19.75
N SER A 537 2.67 18.25 -19.66
CA SER A 537 2.52 17.20 -20.67
C SER A 537 2.00 17.71 -22.02
N ASP A 538 1.05 18.66 -22.03
CA ASP A 538 0.56 19.28 -23.26
C ASP A 538 1.65 20.14 -23.92
N LYS A 539 2.46 20.85 -23.11
CA LYS A 539 3.62 21.63 -23.57
C LYS A 539 4.71 20.74 -24.19
N THR A 540 5.00 19.58 -23.61
CA THR A 540 5.99 18.66 -24.21
C THR A 540 5.48 18.05 -25.51
N ARG A 541 4.19 17.69 -25.61
CA ARG A 541 3.58 17.26 -26.88
C ARG A 541 3.63 18.35 -27.94
N LEU A 542 3.23 19.59 -27.63
CA LEU A 542 3.29 20.72 -28.56
C LEU A 542 4.70 21.02 -29.06
N ASN A 543 5.73 20.83 -28.22
CA ASN A 543 7.13 20.96 -28.65
C ASN A 543 7.57 19.82 -29.58
N GLN A 544 7.10 18.59 -29.37
CA GLN A 544 7.32 17.48 -30.30
C GLN A 544 6.61 17.74 -31.63
N ASP A 545 5.33 18.10 -31.61
CA ASP A 545 4.53 18.45 -32.78
C ASP A 545 5.24 19.53 -33.60
N LYS A 546 5.64 20.65 -32.96
CA LYS A 546 6.42 21.74 -33.57
C LYS A 546 7.68 21.23 -34.27
N SER A 547 8.46 20.38 -33.62
CA SER A 547 9.68 19.82 -34.21
C SER A 547 9.38 18.94 -35.44
N THR A 548 8.29 18.16 -35.44
CA THR A 548 7.88 17.41 -36.64
C THR A 548 7.36 18.30 -37.77
N PHE A 549 6.71 19.43 -37.45
CA PHE A 549 6.31 20.42 -38.46
C PHE A 549 7.52 21.15 -39.05
N GLU A 550 8.53 21.50 -38.25
CA GLU A 550 9.80 22.07 -38.73
C GLU A 550 10.55 21.10 -39.64
N GLN A 551 10.61 19.81 -39.31
CA GLN A 551 11.17 18.78 -40.20
C GLN A 551 10.40 18.67 -41.53
N LYS A 552 9.06 18.64 -41.49
CA LYS A 552 8.21 18.58 -42.70
C LYS A 552 8.33 19.85 -43.55
N LEU A 553 8.47 21.02 -42.94
CA LEU A 553 8.69 22.28 -43.64
C LEU A 553 10.02 22.22 -44.39
N ASN A 554 11.12 21.88 -43.72
CA ASN A 554 12.44 21.76 -44.33
C ASN A 554 12.48 20.73 -45.47
N GLN A 555 11.79 19.59 -45.31
CA GLN A 555 11.64 18.58 -46.39
C GLN A 555 10.86 19.14 -47.59
N THR A 556 9.80 19.93 -47.33
CA THR A 556 8.97 20.53 -48.39
C THR A 556 9.72 21.66 -49.12
N GLU A 557 10.50 22.46 -48.40
CA GLU A 557 11.33 23.51 -48.99
C GLU A 557 12.48 22.93 -49.84
N GLY A 558 13.13 21.86 -49.37
CA GLY A 558 14.12 21.12 -50.15
C GLY A 558 13.52 20.53 -51.44
N ALA A 559 12.38 19.83 -51.34
CA ALA A 559 11.67 19.31 -52.51
C ALA A 559 11.22 20.41 -53.48
N ARG A 560 10.88 21.62 -52.98
CA ARG A 560 10.58 22.79 -53.82
C ARG A 560 11.82 23.33 -54.52
N GLN A 561 13.00 23.31 -53.88
CA GLN A 561 14.26 23.67 -54.53
C GLN A 561 14.64 22.64 -55.61
N ASP A 562 14.56 21.34 -55.33
CA ASP A 562 14.82 20.28 -56.32
C ASP A 562 13.91 20.40 -57.55
N LEU A 563 12.62 20.69 -57.35
CA LEU A 563 11.67 20.94 -58.44
C LEU A 563 11.99 22.23 -59.21
N PHE A 564 12.46 23.28 -58.54
CA PHE A 564 12.88 24.53 -59.20
C PHE A 564 14.11 24.31 -60.09
N TYR A 565 15.12 23.58 -59.61
CA TYR A 565 16.29 23.23 -60.43
C TYR A 565 15.92 22.35 -61.63
N LYS A 566 15.04 21.36 -61.46
CA LYS A 566 14.56 20.51 -62.57
C LYS A 566 13.71 21.27 -63.59
N ASN A 567 12.83 22.17 -63.14
CA ASN A 567 12.09 23.03 -64.07
C ASN A 567 13.03 23.89 -64.91
N ARG A 568 14.06 24.49 -64.29
CA ARG A 568 15.08 25.25 -65.02
C ARG A 568 15.86 24.39 -66.00
N GLU A 569 16.26 23.18 -65.60
CA GLU A 569 16.91 22.20 -66.50
C GLU A 569 15.99 21.86 -67.69
N HIS A 570 14.69 21.68 -67.46
CA HIS A 570 13.71 21.45 -68.53
C HIS A 570 13.48 22.69 -69.42
N GLU A 571 13.54 23.92 -68.88
CA GLU A 571 13.48 25.17 -69.63
C GLU A 571 14.71 25.34 -70.54
N GLU A 572 15.92 25.05 -70.03
CA GLU A 572 17.17 25.09 -70.80
C GLU A 572 17.16 24.02 -71.92
N ASN A 573 16.77 22.77 -71.62
CA ASN A 573 16.61 21.72 -72.64
C ASN A 573 15.53 22.06 -73.69
N LEU A 574 14.46 22.78 -73.32
CA LEU A 574 13.40 23.19 -74.25
C LEU A 574 13.89 24.27 -75.23
N ILE A 575 14.75 25.18 -74.78
CA ILE A 575 15.38 26.19 -75.65
C ILE A 575 16.27 25.51 -76.69
N ASP A 576 17.11 24.56 -76.27
CA ASP A 576 17.96 23.78 -77.19
C ASP A 576 17.12 23.01 -78.23
N LEU A 577 16.03 22.35 -77.80
CA LEU A 577 15.14 21.60 -78.69
C LEU A 577 14.37 22.51 -79.68
N ILE A 578 14.03 23.74 -79.28
CA ILE A 578 13.47 24.75 -80.18
C ILE A 578 14.51 25.16 -81.22
N HIS A 579 15.77 25.36 -80.82
CA HIS A 579 16.84 25.74 -81.74
C HIS A 579 17.16 24.63 -82.76
N ASP A 580 17.23 23.37 -82.31
CA ASP A 580 17.37 22.20 -83.20
C ASP A 580 16.19 22.09 -84.20
N LYS A 581 14.97 22.40 -83.76
CA LYS A 581 13.80 22.46 -84.64
C LYS A 581 13.94 23.55 -85.72
N GLU A 582 14.36 24.76 -85.36
CA GLU A 582 14.59 25.86 -86.31
C GLU A 582 15.67 25.48 -87.35
N ILE A 583 16.75 24.84 -86.92
CA ILE A 583 17.81 24.33 -87.80
C ILE A 583 17.27 23.26 -88.76
N LEU A 584 16.37 22.38 -88.31
CA LEU A 584 15.74 21.37 -89.16
C LEU A 584 14.73 21.96 -90.15
N GLU A 585 13.95 22.97 -89.75
CA GLU A 585 13.02 23.68 -90.65
C GLU A 585 13.77 24.42 -91.76
N LEU A 586 14.92 25.06 -91.46
CA LEU A 586 15.80 25.65 -92.48
C LEU A 586 16.35 24.60 -93.46
N LYS A 587 16.75 23.42 -92.98
CA LYS A 587 17.21 22.31 -93.84
C LYS A 587 16.09 21.75 -94.73
N ILE A 588 14.84 21.75 -94.26
CA ILE A 588 13.70 21.32 -95.08
C ILE A 588 13.48 22.30 -96.25
N ILE A 589 13.59 23.62 -96.01
CA ILE A 589 13.44 24.64 -97.06
C ILE A 589 14.50 24.48 -98.18
N ASP A 590 15.76 24.26 -97.81
CA ASP A 590 16.89 24.01 -98.72
C ASP A 590 16.71 22.71 -99.55
N LEU A 591 16.23 21.64 -98.91
CA LEU A 591 15.89 20.40 -99.59
C LEU A 591 14.69 20.55 -100.54
N GLU A 592 13.66 21.31 -100.17
CA GLU A 592 12.55 21.61 -101.06
C GLU A 592 12.99 22.42 -102.29
N GLU A 593 13.89 23.39 -102.13
CA GLU A 593 14.42 24.19 -103.24
C GLU A 593 15.27 23.33 -104.18
N THR A 594 16.10 22.45 -103.62
CA THR A 594 16.81 21.41 -104.38
C THR A 594 15.85 20.50 -105.17
N ILE A 595 14.74 20.07 -104.56
CA ILE A 595 13.70 19.25 -105.24
C ILE A 595 13.02 20.04 -106.36
N ARG A 596 12.73 21.33 -106.16
CA ARG A 596 12.16 22.24 -107.18
C ARG A 596 13.11 22.36 -108.40
N GLU A 597 14.41 22.53 -108.19
CA GLU A 597 15.38 22.53 -109.30
C GLU A 597 15.37 21.22 -110.11
N TRP A 598 15.37 20.07 -109.44
CA TRP A 598 15.40 18.77 -110.11
C TRP A 598 14.13 18.52 -110.93
N ALA A 599 12.96 18.91 -110.41
CA ALA A 599 11.70 18.85 -111.15
C ALA A 599 11.72 19.71 -112.42
N GLN A 600 12.28 20.93 -112.33
CA GLN A 600 12.43 21.85 -113.47
C GLN A 600 13.28 21.22 -114.59
N ARG A 601 14.43 20.61 -114.24
CA ARG A 601 15.35 19.95 -115.19
C ARG A 601 14.73 18.71 -115.86
N TYR A 602 13.85 18.00 -115.16
CA TYR A 602 13.15 16.83 -115.71
C TYR A 602 12.15 17.19 -116.82
N LEU A 603 11.36 18.27 -116.62
CA LEU A 603 10.47 18.80 -117.66
C LEU A 603 11.25 19.20 -118.92
N ASP A 604 12.28 20.03 -118.75
CA ASP A 604 13.08 20.60 -119.83
C ASP A 604 13.85 19.53 -120.65
N THR A 605 14.11 18.36 -120.05
CA THR A 605 14.66 17.19 -120.76
C THR A 605 13.59 16.45 -121.57
N THR A 606 12.37 16.35 -121.04
CA THR A 606 11.25 15.61 -121.65
C THR A 606 10.76 16.26 -122.95
N ASP A 607 10.65 17.58 -123.00
CA ASP A 607 10.16 18.27 -124.21
C ASP A 607 11.19 18.28 -125.35
N LYS A 608 12.50 18.25 -125.03
CA LYS A 608 13.56 18.07 -126.03
C LYS A 608 13.48 16.72 -126.74
N GLN A 609 13.09 15.64 -126.05
CA GLN A 609 12.88 14.34 -126.69
C GLN A 609 11.71 14.36 -127.69
N LYS A 610 10.57 14.98 -127.33
CA LYS A 610 9.39 15.10 -128.22
C LYS A 610 9.73 15.82 -129.54
N LEU A 611 10.54 16.88 -129.46
CA LEU A 611 10.95 17.67 -130.62
C LEU A 611 11.84 16.87 -131.60
N ILE A 612 12.73 16.01 -131.07
CA ILE A 612 13.60 15.14 -131.87
C ILE A 612 12.76 14.09 -132.63
N GLN A 613 11.82 13.43 -131.94
CA GLN A 613 10.94 12.42 -132.53
C GLN A 613 10.15 12.99 -133.74
N ALA A 614 9.50 14.15 -133.56
CA ALA A 614 8.68 14.79 -134.59
C ALA A 614 9.47 15.28 -135.82
N ASN A 615 10.79 15.47 -135.70
CA ASN A 615 11.66 15.82 -136.83
C ASN A 615 12.14 14.59 -137.61
N HIS A 616 12.32 13.44 -136.95
CA HIS A 616 12.72 12.19 -137.60
C HIS A 616 11.66 11.70 -138.60
N GLU A 617 10.39 11.65 -138.19
CA GLU A 617 9.27 11.17 -139.02
C GLU A 617 9.06 12.01 -140.30
N LYS A 618 9.28 13.33 -140.21
CA LYS A 618 9.21 14.24 -141.37
C LYS A 618 10.29 13.97 -142.41
N LEU A 619 11.50 13.60 -141.96
CA LEU A 619 12.63 13.34 -142.86
C LEU A 619 12.41 12.06 -143.69
N VAL A 620 11.99 10.97 -143.03
CA VAL A 620 11.75 9.67 -143.67
C VAL A 620 10.70 9.76 -144.78
N ASN A 621 9.59 10.45 -144.52
CA ASN A 621 8.48 10.55 -145.48
C ASN A 621 8.81 11.38 -146.73
N ASN A 622 9.70 12.38 -146.62
CA ASN A 622 10.18 13.14 -147.78
C ASN A 622 11.06 12.29 -148.70
N LEU A 623 11.98 11.49 -148.14
CA LEU A 623 12.88 10.62 -148.91
C LEU A 623 12.10 9.56 -149.72
N LYS A 624 11.06 8.94 -149.12
CA LYS A 624 10.20 7.97 -149.80
C LYS A 624 9.51 8.54 -151.04
N ARG A 625 9.00 9.77 -150.97
CA ARG A 625 8.35 10.46 -152.09
C ARG A 625 9.33 10.76 -153.23
N GLN A 626 10.54 11.23 -152.90
CA GLN A 626 11.57 11.53 -153.89
C GLN A 626 11.98 10.28 -154.69
N TYR A 627 12.19 9.14 -154.02
CA TYR A 627 12.60 7.89 -154.66
C TYR A 627 11.54 7.34 -155.64
N LYS A 628 10.25 7.37 -155.27
CA LYS A 628 9.13 6.96 -156.14
C LYS A 628 9.08 7.77 -157.44
N HIS A 629 9.30 9.09 -157.36
CA HIS A 629 9.29 9.97 -158.53
C HIS A 629 10.46 9.66 -159.49
N THR A 630 11.69 9.52 -158.98
CA THR A 630 12.88 9.28 -159.81
C THR A 630 12.76 8.02 -160.68
N ILE A 631 12.29 6.90 -160.12
CA ILE A 631 12.17 5.63 -160.87
C ILE A 631 11.08 5.71 -161.95
N LEU A 632 9.93 6.33 -161.66
CA LEU A 632 8.86 6.50 -162.66
C LEU A 632 9.36 7.36 -163.84
N THR A 633 10.07 8.46 -163.59
CA THR A 633 10.65 9.32 -164.64
C THR A 633 11.67 8.58 -165.49
N TYR A 634 12.53 7.74 -164.88
CA TYR A 634 13.46 6.88 -165.63
C TYR A 634 12.72 5.92 -166.58
N CYS A 635 11.64 5.28 -166.11
CA CYS A 635 10.86 4.34 -166.92
C CYS A 635 10.13 5.03 -168.09
N ILE A 636 9.61 6.24 -167.88
CA ILE A 636 9.03 7.08 -168.94
C ILE A 636 10.06 7.39 -170.02
N ASN A 637 11.26 7.80 -169.63
CA ASN A 637 12.34 8.15 -170.58
C ASN A 637 12.82 6.94 -171.39
N GLN A 638 12.90 5.75 -170.77
CA GLN A 638 13.17 4.50 -171.49
C GLN A 638 12.12 4.19 -172.56
N MET A 639 10.83 4.37 -172.25
CA MET A 639 9.74 4.16 -173.23
C MET A 639 9.77 5.20 -174.37
N HIS A 640 10.10 6.46 -174.07
CA HIS A 640 10.31 7.49 -175.11
C HIS A 640 11.48 7.16 -176.04
N ASP A 641 12.64 6.75 -175.51
CA ASP A 641 13.80 6.34 -176.31
C ASP A 641 13.49 5.08 -177.15
N GLY A 642 12.75 4.12 -176.60
CA GLY A 642 12.21 2.99 -177.37
C GLY A 642 11.36 3.42 -178.57
N ILE A 643 10.56 4.48 -178.43
CA ILE A 643 9.79 5.08 -179.53
C ILE A 643 10.70 5.84 -180.51
N GLU A 644 11.66 6.64 -180.04
CA GLU A 644 12.62 7.36 -180.89
C GLU A 644 13.38 6.40 -181.82
N ARG A 645 13.89 5.29 -181.26
CA ARG A 645 14.64 4.26 -181.98
C ARG A 645 13.86 3.61 -183.14
N THR A 646 12.51 3.61 -183.12
CA THR A 646 11.71 3.09 -184.25
C THR A 646 11.88 3.82 -185.57
N LYS A 647 12.45 5.04 -185.55
CA LYS A 647 12.78 5.81 -186.75
C LYS A 647 13.95 5.18 -187.54
N ASN A 648 14.91 4.57 -186.85
CA ASN A 648 16.19 4.12 -187.41
C ASN A 648 16.42 2.62 -187.16
N LEU A 649 15.75 1.77 -187.94
CA LEU A 649 15.66 0.32 -187.69
C LEU A 649 16.89 -0.50 -188.11
N GLU A 650 17.81 0.08 -188.88
CA GLU A 650 18.98 -0.60 -189.48
C GLU A 650 19.97 -1.17 -188.45
N LEU A 651 19.84 -0.79 -187.17
CA LEU A 651 20.69 -1.26 -186.07
C LEU A 651 20.06 -2.38 -185.21
N PHE A 652 18.81 -2.80 -185.47
CA PHE A 652 18.06 -3.67 -184.56
C PHE A 652 18.10 -5.15 -184.97
N ASN A 653 19.24 -5.81 -184.77
CA ASN A 653 19.49 -7.23 -185.08
C ASN A 653 18.84 -8.20 -184.07
N GLY A 654 17.51 -8.41 -184.17
CA GLY A 654 16.76 -9.32 -183.30
C GLY A 654 16.23 -10.58 -184.00
N LYS A 655 15.80 -11.59 -183.21
CA LYS A 655 14.98 -12.70 -183.73
C LYS A 655 13.50 -12.28 -183.75
N HIS A 656 13.03 -11.78 -184.89
CA HIS A 656 11.70 -11.19 -185.03
C HIS A 656 10.59 -12.24 -185.28
N SER A 657 10.35 -13.16 -184.35
CA SER A 657 9.19 -14.07 -184.43
C SER A 657 7.89 -13.39 -183.99
N SER A 658 6.74 -13.98 -184.38
CA SER A 658 5.43 -13.52 -183.92
C SER A 658 5.25 -13.72 -182.41
N ASP A 659 5.67 -14.90 -181.95
CA ASP A 659 5.44 -15.43 -180.61
C ASP A 659 6.27 -14.68 -179.56
N TYR A 660 7.46 -14.19 -179.94
CA TYR A 660 8.26 -13.33 -179.07
C TYR A 660 7.53 -12.02 -178.76
N LEU A 661 6.97 -11.35 -179.78
CA LEU A 661 6.17 -10.13 -179.55
C LEU A 661 4.92 -10.44 -178.73
N GLN A 662 4.20 -11.53 -179.03
CA GLN A 662 3.03 -11.95 -178.26
C GLN A 662 3.37 -12.22 -176.79
N THR A 663 4.54 -12.83 -176.51
CA THR A 663 5.03 -13.08 -175.15
C THR A 663 5.33 -11.76 -174.43
N LYS A 664 5.93 -10.76 -175.10
CA LYS A 664 6.15 -9.43 -174.52
C LYS A 664 4.83 -8.71 -174.23
N ILE A 665 3.83 -8.79 -175.12
CA ILE A 665 2.49 -8.24 -174.88
C ILE A 665 1.79 -8.92 -173.70
N GLN A 666 1.98 -10.23 -173.51
CA GLN A 666 1.45 -10.97 -172.36
C GLN A 666 2.17 -10.59 -171.05
N LEU A 667 3.50 -10.41 -171.08
CA LEU A 667 4.27 -9.93 -169.92
C LEU A 667 3.87 -8.51 -169.52
N ALA A 668 3.74 -7.59 -170.48
CA ALA A 668 3.24 -6.23 -170.23
C ALA A 668 1.83 -6.26 -169.60
N ASN A 669 0.90 -7.04 -170.16
CA ASN A 669 -0.43 -7.26 -169.58
C ASN A 669 -0.39 -7.76 -168.13
N GLY A 670 0.52 -8.69 -167.82
CA GLY A 670 0.72 -9.21 -166.47
C GLY A 670 1.24 -8.13 -165.51
N SER A 671 2.21 -7.33 -165.95
CA SER A 671 2.80 -6.26 -165.15
C SER A 671 1.82 -5.10 -164.89
N VAL A 672 1.02 -4.67 -165.88
CA VAL A 672 -0.04 -3.66 -165.66
C VAL A 672 -1.04 -4.11 -164.60
N LYS A 673 -1.47 -5.38 -164.65
CA LYS A 673 -2.42 -5.95 -163.67
C LYS A 673 -1.83 -5.96 -162.26
N LYS A 674 -0.61 -6.45 -162.10
CA LYS A 674 0.09 -6.45 -160.81
C LYS A 674 0.33 -5.04 -160.27
N MET A 675 0.73 -4.09 -161.12
CA MET A 675 0.92 -2.69 -160.71
C MET A 675 -0.37 -2.09 -160.17
N LEU A 676 -1.50 -2.34 -160.84
CA LEU A 676 -2.82 -1.91 -160.37
C LEU A 676 -3.20 -2.57 -159.04
N ASP A 677 -2.97 -3.89 -158.88
CA ASP A 677 -3.25 -4.62 -157.64
C ASP A 677 -2.37 -4.17 -156.47
N LEU A 678 -1.08 -3.89 -156.71
CA LEU A 678 -0.14 -3.36 -155.72
C LEU A 678 -0.50 -1.92 -155.33
N TRP A 679 -0.86 -1.08 -156.30
CA TRP A 679 -1.32 0.28 -156.06
C TRP A 679 -2.61 0.31 -155.21
N LYS A 680 -3.60 -0.55 -155.52
CA LYS A 680 -4.83 -0.69 -154.73
C LYS A 680 -4.60 -1.19 -153.29
N LYS A 681 -3.47 -1.83 -153.02
CA LYS A 681 -3.09 -2.34 -151.69
C LYS A 681 -2.14 -1.40 -150.92
N GLN A 682 -1.75 -0.27 -151.52
CA GLN A 682 -0.72 0.63 -150.97
C GLN A 682 -1.27 1.48 -149.80
N ASN A 683 -1.31 0.89 -148.60
CA ASN A 683 -1.23 1.66 -147.35
C ASN A 683 0.19 2.25 -147.23
N ASP A 684 0.30 3.50 -146.77
CA ASP A 684 1.54 4.31 -146.75
C ASP A 684 2.68 3.76 -145.82
N SER A 685 2.44 2.65 -145.12
CA SER A 685 3.36 2.08 -144.12
C SER A 685 4.21 0.89 -144.59
N ASP A 686 3.91 0.26 -145.74
CA ASP A 686 4.65 -0.93 -146.21
C ASP A 686 5.71 -0.58 -147.28
N GLU A 687 6.98 -0.60 -146.86
CA GLU A 687 8.14 -0.37 -147.73
C GLU A 687 8.34 -1.50 -148.75
N THR A 688 8.04 -2.75 -148.36
CA THR A 688 8.14 -3.95 -149.19
C THR A 688 7.17 -3.89 -150.37
N MET A 689 5.92 -3.47 -150.14
CA MET A 689 4.95 -3.26 -151.23
C MET A 689 5.35 -2.09 -152.14
N THR A 690 5.92 -1.02 -151.57
CA THR A 690 6.37 0.15 -152.35
C THR A 690 7.54 -0.20 -153.28
N LEU A 691 8.53 -0.98 -152.82
CA LEU A 691 9.62 -1.48 -153.66
C LEU A 691 9.11 -2.47 -154.73
N SER A 692 8.16 -3.35 -154.37
CA SER A 692 7.54 -4.30 -155.30
C SER A 692 6.82 -3.60 -156.46
N PHE A 693 6.07 -2.53 -156.18
CA PHE A 693 5.42 -1.70 -157.20
C PHE A 693 6.46 -1.09 -158.16
N LEU A 694 7.53 -0.50 -157.64
CA LEU A 694 8.57 0.14 -158.44
C LEU A 694 9.36 -0.83 -159.33
N ASN A 695 9.57 -2.07 -158.88
CA ASN A 695 10.19 -3.12 -159.70
C ASN A 695 9.29 -3.53 -160.88
N GLU A 696 7.98 -3.65 -160.66
CA GLU A 696 7.04 -4.02 -161.73
C GLU A 696 6.87 -2.87 -162.75
N CYS A 697 7.01 -1.60 -162.34
CA CYS A 697 7.13 -0.46 -163.26
C CYS A 697 8.30 -0.62 -164.24
N ILE A 698 9.48 -1.08 -163.78
CA ILE A 698 10.66 -1.28 -164.62
C ILE A 698 10.44 -2.48 -165.57
N ALA A 699 9.83 -3.56 -165.07
CA ALA A 699 9.50 -4.74 -165.87
C ALA A 699 8.52 -4.43 -167.01
N LEU A 700 7.49 -3.62 -166.73
CA LEU A 700 6.55 -3.15 -167.75
C LEU A 700 7.22 -2.22 -168.76
N SER A 701 7.96 -1.18 -168.35
CA SER A 701 8.56 -0.24 -169.31
C SER A 701 9.52 -0.93 -170.28
N ASN A 702 10.31 -1.89 -169.81
CA ASN A 702 11.18 -2.71 -170.65
C ASN A 702 10.37 -3.56 -171.64
N SER A 703 9.22 -4.11 -171.21
CA SER A 703 8.32 -4.86 -172.09
C SER A 703 7.68 -3.97 -173.16
N MET A 704 7.32 -2.72 -172.84
CA MET A 704 6.75 -1.77 -173.80
C MET A 704 7.77 -1.33 -174.87
N VAL A 705 9.03 -1.08 -174.49
CA VAL A 705 10.13 -0.79 -175.43
C VAL A 705 10.29 -1.95 -176.44
N GLU A 706 10.31 -3.18 -175.95
CA GLU A 706 10.39 -4.38 -176.80
C GLU A 706 9.18 -4.50 -177.74
N ILE A 707 7.97 -4.21 -177.26
CA ILE A 707 6.72 -4.23 -178.05
C ILE A 707 6.78 -3.21 -179.20
N VAL A 708 7.27 -2.00 -178.93
CA VAL A 708 7.41 -0.92 -179.90
C VAL A 708 8.42 -1.26 -180.99
N LEU A 709 9.61 -1.72 -180.59
CA LEU A 709 10.69 -2.05 -181.52
C LEU A 709 10.33 -3.26 -182.39
N HIS A 710 9.94 -4.38 -181.78
CA HIS A 710 9.54 -5.58 -182.55
C HIS A 710 8.27 -5.34 -183.36
N GLY A 711 7.27 -4.63 -182.80
CA GLY A 711 6.05 -4.24 -183.51
C GLY A 711 6.34 -3.44 -184.78
N LYS A 712 7.29 -2.49 -184.72
CA LYS A 712 7.70 -1.72 -185.90
C LYS A 712 8.48 -2.54 -186.93
N VAL A 713 9.43 -3.39 -186.52
CA VAL A 713 10.14 -4.28 -187.47
C VAL A 713 9.14 -5.19 -188.20
N ILE A 714 8.21 -5.78 -187.45
CA ILE A 714 7.17 -6.66 -188.00
C ILE A 714 6.27 -5.90 -188.98
N ALA A 715 5.79 -4.72 -188.59
CA ALA A 715 4.99 -3.84 -189.46
C ALA A 715 5.69 -3.48 -190.78
N ASN A 716 7.01 -3.25 -190.74
CA ASN A 716 7.80 -3.04 -191.96
C ASN A 716 7.93 -4.33 -192.80
N SER A 717 8.05 -5.50 -192.16
CA SER A 717 8.19 -6.79 -192.87
C SER A 717 6.89 -7.33 -193.49
N THR A 718 5.72 -6.97 -192.95
CA THR A 718 4.40 -7.41 -193.44
C THR A 718 3.62 -6.29 -194.14
N SER A 719 4.23 -5.11 -194.31
CA SER A 719 3.58 -3.87 -194.78
C SER A 719 2.40 -3.35 -193.94
N ASP A 720 2.08 -3.96 -192.80
CA ASP A 720 1.02 -3.50 -191.89
C ASP A 720 1.50 -2.33 -191.02
N LEU A 721 1.53 -1.14 -191.62
CA LEU A 721 1.91 0.09 -190.94
C LEU A 721 0.95 0.46 -189.78
N HIS A 722 -0.31 -0.01 -189.81
CA HIS A 722 -1.27 0.22 -188.74
C HIS A 722 -0.94 -0.59 -187.48
N PHE A 723 -0.44 -1.81 -187.61
CA PHE A 723 0.03 -2.61 -186.47
C PHE A 723 1.23 -1.96 -185.77
N GLY A 724 2.17 -1.43 -186.55
CA GLY A 724 3.35 -0.72 -186.01
C GLY A 724 2.97 0.54 -185.25
N ASN A 725 2.04 1.34 -185.78
CA ASN A 725 1.50 2.51 -185.09
C ASN A 725 0.74 2.12 -183.82
N ALA A 726 -0.10 1.08 -183.86
CA ALA A 726 -0.83 0.60 -182.68
C ALA A 726 0.10 0.17 -181.53
N CYS A 727 1.27 -0.43 -181.83
CA CYS A 727 2.28 -0.76 -180.81
C CYS A 727 2.90 0.50 -180.16
N ARG A 728 3.09 1.57 -180.95
CA ARG A 728 3.54 2.89 -180.46
C ARG A 728 2.49 3.57 -179.59
N ASP A 729 1.24 3.61 -180.05
CA ASP A 729 0.12 4.26 -179.35
C ASP A 729 -0.15 3.59 -177.98
N VAL A 730 -0.04 2.25 -177.95
CA VAL A 730 -0.08 1.44 -176.71
C VAL A 730 1.01 1.82 -175.71
N THR A 731 2.20 2.22 -176.19
CA THR A 731 3.31 2.62 -175.30
C THR A 731 3.22 4.07 -174.85
N LEU A 732 2.68 4.96 -175.69
CA LEU A 732 2.31 6.31 -175.26
C LEU A 732 1.27 6.26 -174.12
N SER A 733 0.24 5.41 -174.23
CA SER A 733 -0.71 5.19 -173.14
C SER A 733 -0.08 4.62 -171.85
N CYS A 734 1.04 3.89 -171.96
CA CYS A 734 1.79 3.45 -170.78
C CYS A 734 2.64 4.57 -170.17
N ILE A 735 3.17 5.50 -170.98
CA ILE A 735 3.84 6.71 -170.51
C ILE A 735 2.82 7.62 -169.77
N ASP A 736 1.62 7.80 -170.32
CA ASP A 736 0.55 8.59 -169.70
C ASP A 736 0.12 7.99 -168.34
N LEU A 737 0.02 6.67 -168.25
CA LEU A 737 -0.21 5.96 -167.00
C LEU A 737 0.90 6.23 -165.96
N TYR A 738 2.16 6.30 -166.38
CA TYR A 738 3.28 6.54 -165.47
C TYR A 738 3.35 8.00 -165.01
N ASN A 739 3.05 8.96 -165.89
CA ASN A 739 2.85 10.36 -165.53
C ASN A 739 1.74 10.47 -164.47
N THR A 740 0.63 9.77 -164.67
CA THR A 740 -0.51 9.75 -163.74
C THR A 740 -0.14 9.15 -162.39
N TYR A 741 0.67 8.07 -162.35
CA TYR A 741 1.25 7.49 -161.12
C TYR A 741 2.18 8.44 -160.33
N GLN A 742 2.71 9.52 -160.93
CA GLN A 742 3.47 10.54 -160.21
C GLN A 742 2.58 11.60 -159.54
N THR A 743 1.32 11.75 -159.97
CA THR A 743 0.41 12.74 -159.40
C THR A 743 -0.23 12.25 -158.09
N PRO A 744 -0.25 13.04 -156.99
CA PRO A 744 -0.72 12.55 -155.68
C PRO A 744 -2.22 12.22 -155.56
N SER A 745 -3.04 12.48 -156.57
CA SER A 745 -4.51 12.54 -156.43
C SER A 745 -5.32 11.88 -157.57
N ALA A 746 -4.68 11.25 -158.57
CA ALA A 746 -5.36 10.73 -159.76
C ALA A 746 -5.87 9.28 -159.66
N GLY A 747 -6.24 8.80 -158.47
CA GLY A 747 -6.47 7.37 -158.21
C GLY A 747 -7.53 6.68 -159.11
N ASN A 748 -8.66 7.32 -159.34
CA ASN A 748 -9.70 6.76 -160.23
C ASN A 748 -9.24 6.70 -161.70
N GLU A 749 -8.36 7.61 -162.10
CA GLU A 749 -7.84 7.70 -163.47
C GLU A 749 -6.74 6.65 -163.70
N ILE A 750 -5.92 6.34 -162.69
CA ILE A 750 -4.95 5.23 -162.70
C ILE A 750 -5.63 3.89 -163.01
N GLU A 751 -6.76 3.59 -162.35
CA GLU A 751 -7.49 2.33 -162.60
C GLU A 751 -8.11 2.29 -164.01
N LYS A 752 -8.64 3.43 -164.48
CA LYS A 752 -9.20 3.58 -165.83
C LYS A 752 -8.14 3.37 -166.90
N GLN A 753 -7.02 4.11 -166.84
CA GLN A 753 -5.90 4.01 -167.77
C GLN A 753 -5.25 2.61 -167.75
N SER A 754 -5.13 1.97 -166.58
CA SER A 754 -4.59 0.62 -166.48
C SER A 754 -5.47 -0.42 -167.20
N LYS A 755 -6.80 -0.31 -167.08
CA LYS A 755 -7.74 -1.18 -167.82
C LYS A 755 -7.70 -0.92 -169.32
N GLU A 756 -7.71 0.35 -169.73
CA GLU A 756 -7.65 0.71 -171.14
C GLU A 756 -6.33 0.25 -171.80
N LEU A 757 -5.20 0.36 -171.09
CA LEU A 757 -3.90 -0.15 -171.55
C LEU A 757 -3.91 -1.68 -171.74
N ILE A 758 -4.53 -2.43 -170.82
CA ILE A 758 -4.75 -3.88 -170.95
C ILE A 758 -5.61 -4.21 -172.19
N GLU A 759 -6.70 -3.49 -172.42
CA GLU A 759 -7.56 -3.68 -173.59
C GLU A 759 -6.82 -3.38 -174.90
N ARG A 760 -6.08 -2.26 -174.96
CA ARG A 760 -5.25 -1.91 -176.12
C ARG A 760 -4.13 -2.94 -176.37
N LEU A 761 -3.47 -3.45 -175.33
CA LEU A 761 -2.48 -4.53 -175.43
C LEU A 761 -3.10 -5.83 -175.96
N ASN A 762 -4.27 -6.25 -175.46
CA ASN A 762 -4.98 -7.44 -175.96
C ASN A 762 -5.42 -7.27 -177.43
N SER A 763 -5.79 -6.05 -177.83
CA SER A 763 -6.12 -5.73 -179.23
C SER A 763 -4.96 -6.01 -180.19
N LEU A 764 -3.70 -5.83 -179.77
CA LEU A 764 -2.53 -6.18 -180.60
C LEU A 764 -2.45 -7.68 -180.88
N ILE A 765 -2.76 -8.55 -179.91
CA ILE A 765 -2.75 -10.00 -180.10
C ILE A 765 -3.83 -10.41 -181.12
N GLU A 766 -5.06 -9.92 -180.95
CA GLU A 766 -6.18 -10.29 -181.84
C GLU A 766 -6.07 -9.69 -183.24
N LYS A 767 -5.51 -8.47 -183.39
CA LYS A 767 -5.18 -7.92 -184.72
C LYS A 767 -4.18 -8.83 -185.45
N ARG A 768 -3.15 -9.31 -184.76
CA ARG A 768 -2.10 -10.12 -185.40
C ARG A 768 -2.58 -11.51 -185.80
N LYS A 769 -3.43 -12.18 -185.01
CA LYS A 769 -4.02 -13.48 -185.37
C LYS A 769 -4.73 -13.47 -186.72
N LYS A 770 -5.36 -12.35 -187.09
CA LYS A 770 -6.10 -12.20 -188.36
C LYS A 770 -5.21 -11.93 -189.57
N GLY A 771 -3.94 -11.55 -189.37
CA GLY A 771 -2.97 -11.31 -190.44
C GLY A 771 -2.11 -12.52 -190.82
N ALA A 772 -2.48 -13.73 -190.38
CA ALA A 772 -1.69 -14.96 -190.57
C ALA A 772 -2.44 -16.06 -191.36
N SER A 773 -3.57 -15.72 -192.00
CA SER A 773 -4.42 -16.64 -192.78
C SER A 773 -4.57 -16.23 -194.26
N THR A 774 -3.66 -15.38 -194.73
CA THR A 774 -3.47 -14.90 -196.11
C THR A 774 -2.01 -14.55 -196.30
#